data_AF-A0A845L3S0-F1
#
_entry.id   AF-A0A845L3S0-F1
#
_cell.length_a   1.000
_cell.length_b   1.000
_cell.length_c   1.000
_cell.angle_alpha   90.00
_cell.angle_beta   90.00
_cell.angle_gamma   90.00
#
_symmetry.space_group_name_H-M   'P 1'
#
loop_
_entity.id
_entity.type
_entity.pdbx_description
1 polymer ?
#
loop_
_entity_poly.entity_id
_entity_poly.type
_entity_poly.pdbx_seq_one_letter_code
_entity_poly.pdbx_strand_id
1 'polypeptide(L)'
;MNSLNTIQTVQRIIVNSLAGRMALFLFGWLQRLEPLWLSSRFHALLEGAISAAGKGLLARFFSGDPAARLDSRLVSSRLFLFLSRPVYKVSALRLAFVDRIESVANGSILVDILRHLACPEGWQLDGLSRAGLAFLGGLFFAYAALGALTLKSGLTLTLLILLLMLWSRSTATVREIWAESLPGRLFHSLLPEELVQRDDQRPVAPPLIGLSALIMYLMLLILGAGLAFLSIKLQNPLVLALPAVLVAPTLIVLRPEFGLYGLIGYAVIDWVMRLKPTPITNIWDDLLLALLAAALIGHWLVKRDFRWRIHPTFFALTAFISLMLFLFLIDAAYPRIIIPIDGLRVIVQHMLWFYIAVQLVRSPRQAALLLILFTLVGTAIAAVGVYQFIAKVPMPEHWVDQAELGSIATRAFSIVGSPNILGSILVLTTPIALGLAYRGNAWQRIFYLACAGMMGASMLFSFSRGAWLALAAVIILFGVLQDRRLIALLIIGVILLPIASPSVADRISYLLSPEYLHKSAQDGRLERWDLALEKVEQSPLIGVGLGRYGGAAAEHNKDLLPHRTLYTDNYYMKTAAETGLLGLFAFIALMVAALRTAIGAAVHAPSSRRALATGVACGLFGVVLHNAVENVFEVPLMVASFWLCASLLWGCQEAT
;
A
#
# COMPACT_ATOMS: atom_id res chain seq x y z
N MET A 1 8.68 44.91 -4.32
CA MET A 1 10.09 44.81 -3.89
C MET A 1 10.34 43.88 -2.68
N ASN A 2 9.33 43.27 -2.05
CA ASN A 2 9.56 42.43 -0.86
C ASN A 2 9.83 40.93 -1.14
N SER A 3 9.33 40.34 -2.23
CA SER A 3 9.50 38.91 -2.51
C SER A 3 10.91 38.52 -2.97
N LEU A 4 11.57 39.36 -3.77
CA LEU A 4 12.95 39.14 -4.24
C LEU A 4 13.97 39.20 -3.09
N ASN A 5 13.78 40.13 -2.15
CA ASN A 5 14.63 40.20 -0.97
C ASN A 5 14.42 39.00 -0.05
N THR A 6 13.17 38.54 0.17
CA THR A 6 12.93 37.33 0.98
C THR A 6 13.52 36.08 0.35
N ILE A 7 13.44 35.92 -0.98
CA ILE A 7 14.06 34.78 -1.69
C ILE A 7 15.58 34.84 -1.57
N GLN A 8 16.20 36.01 -1.75
CA GLN A 8 17.65 36.17 -1.60
C GLN A 8 18.13 35.98 -0.16
N THR A 9 17.32 36.39 0.83
CA THR A 9 17.61 36.17 2.25
C THR A 9 17.47 34.70 2.63
N VAL A 10 16.42 34.01 2.17
CA VAL A 10 16.24 32.56 2.38
C VAL A 10 17.33 31.77 1.66
N GLN A 11 17.72 32.16 0.44
CA GLN A 11 18.82 31.56 -0.29
C GLN A 11 20.16 31.78 0.42
N ARG A 12 20.41 32.98 0.98
CA ARG A 12 21.59 33.23 1.85
C ARG A 12 21.54 32.42 3.13
N ILE A 13 20.38 32.24 3.75
CA ILE A 13 20.24 31.44 4.98
C ILE A 13 20.45 29.96 4.70
N ILE A 14 19.89 29.43 3.61
CA ILE A 14 20.07 28.03 3.21
C ILE A 14 21.54 27.78 2.82
N VAL A 15 22.12 28.63 1.95
CA VAL A 15 23.50 28.49 1.47
C VAL A 15 24.53 28.74 2.59
N ASN A 16 24.28 29.66 3.53
CA ASN A 16 25.17 29.92 4.67
C ASN A 16 24.80 29.13 5.92
N SER A 17 23.75 28.33 5.92
CA SER A 17 23.53 27.38 7.01
C SER A 17 24.67 26.37 7.04
N LEU A 18 25.09 25.94 8.22
CA LEU A 18 26.12 24.90 8.37
C LEU A 18 25.75 23.65 7.54
N ALA A 19 24.47 23.30 7.53
CA ALA A 19 23.92 22.18 6.76
C ALA A 19 24.00 22.39 5.24
N GLY A 20 23.67 23.58 4.73
CA GLY A 20 23.79 23.90 3.30
C GLY A 20 25.23 24.00 2.83
N ARG A 21 26.14 24.54 3.65
CA ARG A 21 27.59 24.54 3.39
C ARG A 21 28.16 23.13 3.41
N MET A 22 27.75 22.28 4.35
CA MET A 22 28.12 20.86 4.35
C MET A 22 27.59 20.13 3.11
N ALA A 23 26.33 20.37 2.72
CA ALA A 23 25.74 19.73 1.54
C ALA A 23 26.45 20.16 0.24
N LEU A 24 26.74 21.45 0.08
CA LEU A 24 27.48 21.97 -1.07
C LEU A 24 28.95 21.54 -1.07
N PHE A 25 29.58 21.47 0.11
CA PHE A 25 30.95 20.96 0.25
C PHE A 25 31.02 19.48 -0.08
N LEU A 26 30.10 18.65 0.44
CA LEU A 26 29.98 17.23 0.10
C LEU A 26 29.67 17.03 -1.38
N PHE A 27 28.79 17.85 -1.97
CA PHE A 27 28.48 17.80 -3.40
C PHE A 27 29.69 18.16 -4.27
N GLY A 28 30.43 19.21 -3.90
CA GLY A 28 31.68 19.59 -4.59
C GLY A 28 32.78 18.55 -4.43
N TRP A 29 32.88 17.90 -3.26
CA TRP A 29 33.76 16.76 -3.04
C TRP A 29 33.36 15.55 -3.89
N LEU A 30 32.07 15.25 -3.97
CA LEU A 30 31.53 14.19 -4.83
C LEU A 30 31.84 14.43 -6.31
N GLN A 31 31.71 15.67 -6.80
CA GLN A 31 32.08 16.02 -8.18
C GLN A 31 33.58 15.86 -8.45
N ARG A 32 34.45 16.10 -7.46
CA ARG A 32 35.91 15.89 -7.59
C ARG A 32 36.31 14.42 -7.46
N LEU A 33 35.57 13.64 -6.67
CA LEU A 33 35.75 12.20 -6.57
C LEU A 33 35.20 11.46 -7.79
N GLU A 34 34.25 12.03 -8.54
CA GLU A 34 33.66 11.40 -9.73
C GLU A 34 34.70 10.99 -10.79
N PRO A 35 35.63 11.86 -11.26
CA PRO A 35 36.67 11.44 -12.20
C PRO A 35 37.67 10.43 -11.59
N LEU A 36 37.96 10.51 -10.28
CA LEU A 36 38.82 9.54 -9.58
C LEU A 36 38.15 8.16 -9.45
N TRP A 37 36.85 8.13 -9.20
CA TRP A 37 36.03 6.94 -9.17
C TRP A 37 35.93 6.32 -10.57
N LEU A 38 35.57 7.11 -11.59
CA LEU A 38 35.45 6.65 -12.97
C LEU A 38 36.78 6.11 -13.53
N SER A 39 37.91 6.65 -13.08
CA SER A 39 39.26 6.15 -13.43
C SER A 39 39.79 5.05 -12.51
N SER A 40 39.07 4.70 -11.44
CA SER A 40 39.54 3.68 -10.49
C SER A 40 39.47 2.27 -11.09
N ARG A 41 40.48 1.44 -10.78
CA ARG A 41 40.47 0.01 -11.13
C ARG A 41 39.27 -0.71 -10.54
N PHE A 42 38.82 -0.31 -9.35
CA PHE A 42 37.64 -0.86 -8.70
C PHE A 42 36.37 -0.58 -9.50
N HIS A 43 36.18 0.64 -10.01
CA HIS A 43 35.07 0.97 -10.90
C HIS A 43 35.09 0.14 -12.19
N ALA A 44 36.24 0.00 -12.84
CA ALA A 44 36.38 -0.82 -14.04
C ALA A 44 36.06 -2.32 -13.78
N LEU A 45 36.48 -2.84 -12.62
CA LEU A 45 36.21 -4.22 -12.19
C LEU A 45 34.71 -4.42 -11.87
N LEU A 46 34.10 -3.44 -11.22
CA LEU A 46 32.65 -3.39 -10.96
C LEU A 46 31.86 -3.31 -12.28
N GLU A 47 32.27 -2.47 -13.24
CA GLU A 47 31.65 -2.40 -14.56
C GLU A 47 31.78 -3.71 -15.33
N GLY A 48 32.95 -4.34 -15.29
CA GLY A 48 33.19 -5.66 -15.88
C GLY A 48 32.26 -6.72 -15.29
N ALA A 49 32.15 -6.78 -13.96
CA ALA A 49 31.27 -7.71 -13.25
C ALA A 49 29.78 -7.46 -13.56
N ILE A 50 29.34 -6.19 -13.58
CA ILE A 50 27.95 -5.81 -13.88
C ILE A 50 27.61 -6.08 -15.35
N SER A 51 28.53 -5.81 -16.29
CA SER A 51 28.34 -6.08 -17.72
C SER A 51 28.28 -7.58 -18.00
N ALA A 52 29.14 -8.38 -17.34
CA ALA A 52 29.09 -9.84 -17.41
C ALA A 52 27.80 -10.40 -16.80
N ALA A 53 27.38 -9.90 -15.64
CA ALA A 53 26.11 -10.27 -15.00
C ALA A 53 24.91 -9.94 -15.89
N GLY A 54 24.90 -8.76 -16.54
CA GLY A 54 23.85 -8.32 -17.45
C GLY A 54 23.73 -9.14 -18.75
N LYS A 55 24.82 -9.81 -19.17
CA LYS A 55 24.83 -10.70 -20.35
C LYS A 55 24.53 -12.17 -20.01
N GLY A 56 24.52 -12.52 -18.71
CA GLY A 56 24.31 -13.88 -18.24
C GLY A 56 22.89 -14.42 -18.44
N LEU A 57 22.76 -15.75 -18.34
CA LEU A 57 21.50 -16.47 -18.52
C LEU A 57 20.43 -16.03 -17.50
N LEU A 58 20.85 -15.74 -16.26
CA LEU A 58 19.97 -15.17 -15.22
C LEU A 58 19.43 -13.79 -15.60
N ALA A 59 20.27 -12.87 -16.10
CA ALA A 59 19.80 -11.56 -16.52
C ALA A 59 18.77 -11.66 -17.66
N ARG A 60 19.02 -12.52 -18.66
CA ARG A 60 18.05 -12.79 -19.75
C ARG A 60 16.73 -13.38 -19.24
N PHE A 61 16.80 -14.25 -18.23
CA PHE A 61 15.60 -14.83 -17.61
C PHE A 61 14.74 -13.75 -16.94
N PHE A 62 15.36 -12.86 -16.14
CA PHE A 62 14.67 -11.79 -15.43
C PHE A 62 14.28 -10.60 -16.31
N SER A 63 14.98 -10.36 -17.42
CA SER A 63 14.82 -9.12 -18.18
C SER A 63 13.71 -9.15 -19.22
N GLY A 64 13.33 -10.30 -19.82
CA GLY A 64 12.42 -10.30 -20.98
C GLY A 64 11.07 -9.59 -20.74
N ASP A 65 10.42 -9.15 -21.81
CA ASP A 65 9.11 -8.51 -21.74
C ASP A 65 8.04 -9.46 -21.13
N PRO A 66 7.42 -9.10 -19.99
CA PRO A 66 6.39 -9.94 -19.40
C PRO A 66 5.11 -10.02 -20.23
N ALA A 67 4.78 -9.03 -21.06
CA ALA A 67 3.54 -9.02 -21.85
C ALA A 67 3.62 -10.05 -22.96
N ALA A 68 4.67 -9.99 -23.77
CA ALA A 68 4.96 -10.99 -24.79
C ALA A 68 5.04 -12.43 -24.24
N ARG A 69 5.58 -12.61 -23.02
CA ARG A 69 5.59 -13.92 -22.35
C ARG A 69 4.19 -14.41 -21.96
N LEU A 70 3.32 -13.51 -21.52
CA LEU A 70 1.95 -13.86 -21.19
C LEU A 70 1.19 -14.25 -22.46
N ASP A 71 1.27 -13.44 -23.50
CA ASP A 71 0.57 -13.67 -24.76
C ASP A 71 0.99 -14.99 -25.42
N SER A 72 2.29 -15.26 -25.49
CA SER A 72 2.81 -16.53 -26.01
C SER A 72 2.31 -17.74 -25.21
N ARG A 73 2.17 -17.63 -23.88
CA ARG A 73 1.59 -18.69 -23.03
C ARG A 73 0.10 -18.88 -23.24
N LEU A 74 -0.66 -17.78 -23.41
CA LEU A 74 -2.10 -17.84 -23.64
C LEU A 74 -2.42 -18.50 -24.98
N VAL A 75 -1.66 -18.16 -26.04
CA VAL A 75 -1.85 -18.71 -27.39
C VAL A 75 -1.46 -20.20 -27.45
N SER A 76 -0.40 -20.61 -26.76
CA SER A 76 0.08 -22.00 -26.78
C SER A 76 -0.69 -22.96 -25.85
N SER A 77 -1.45 -22.43 -24.88
CA SER A 77 -2.15 -23.26 -23.88
C SER A 77 -3.46 -23.85 -24.41
N ARG A 78 -3.47 -25.17 -24.65
CA ARG A 78 -4.69 -25.93 -24.98
C ARG A 78 -5.73 -25.86 -23.87
N LEU A 79 -5.30 -25.83 -22.61
CA LEU A 79 -6.19 -25.69 -21.46
C LEU A 79 -6.92 -24.35 -21.46
N PHE A 80 -6.22 -23.26 -21.79
CA PHE A 80 -6.84 -21.94 -21.90
C PHE A 80 -7.88 -21.89 -23.02
N LEU A 81 -7.56 -22.45 -24.19
CA LEU A 81 -8.51 -22.57 -25.31
C LEU A 81 -9.73 -23.43 -24.99
N PHE A 82 -9.57 -24.45 -24.16
CA PHE A 82 -10.70 -25.27 -23.68
C PHE A 82 -11.59 -24.48 -22.71
N LEU A 83 -10.98 -23.80 -21.73
CA LEU A 83 -11.68 -23.01 -20.72
C LEU A 83 -12.33 -21.73 -21.26
N SER A 84 -11.89 -21.21 -22.41
CA SER A 84 -12.48 -20.00 -23.02
C SER A 84 -13.86 -20.24 -23.65
N ARG A 85 -14.19 -21.49 -24.03
CA ARG A 85 -15.51 -21.84 -24.60
C ARG A 85 -16.70 -21.56 -23.68
N PRO A 86 -16.72 -22.00 -22.40
CA PRO A 86 -17.81 -21.66 -21.49
C PRO A 86 -17.87 -20.16 -21.19
N VAL A 87 -16.73 -19.45 -21.18
CA VAL A 87 -16.68 -17.99 -20.95
C VAL A 87 -17.48 -17.22 -22.01
N TYR A 88 -17.47 -17.66 -23.26
CA TYR A 88 -18.30 -17.04 -24.31
C TYR A 88 -19.80 -17.19 -24.02
N LYS A 89 -20.24 -18.38 -23.59
CA LYS A 89 -21.65 -18.63 -23.23
C LYS A 89 -22.10 -17.76 -22.04
N VAL A 90 -21.26 -17.68 -21.01
CA VAL A 90 -21.52 -16.82 -19.84
C VAL A 90 -21.59 -15.34 -20.27
N SER A 91 -20.72 -14.90 -21.19
CA SER A 91 -20.72 -13.53 -21.69
C SER A 91 -22.00 -13.19 -22.46
N ALA A 92 -22.52 -14.11 -23.27
CA ALA A 92 -23.79 -13.93 -23.97
C ALA A 92 -24.98 -13.82 -23.01
N LEU A 93 -25.06 -14.72 -22.01
CA LEU A 93 -26.10 -14.68 -20.97
C LEU A 93 -26.07 -13.37 -20.19
N ARG A 94 -24.88 -12.91 -19.84
CA ARG A 94 -24.65 -11.64 -19.17
C ARG A 94 -25.13 -10.45 -20.00
N LEU A 95 -24.83 -10.40 -21.30
CA LEU A 95 -25.30 -9.30 -22.15
C LEU A 95 -26.83 -9.28 -22.24
N ALA A 96 -27.47 -10.43 -22.38
CA ALA A 96 -28.94 -10.54 -22.35
C ALA A 96 -29.53 -10.09 -20.99
N PHE A 97 -28.82 -10.35 -19.89
CA PHE A 97 -29.20 -9.85 -18.57
C PHE A 97 -29.09 -8.31 -18.48
N VAL A 98 -28.02 -7.72 -19.02
CA VAL A 98 -27.86 -6.26 -19.08
C VAL A 98 -28.98 -5.62 -19.90
N ASP A 99 -29.33 -6.19 -21.06
CA ASP A 99 -30.45 -5.71 -21.87
C ASP A 99 -31.77 -5.69 -21.11
N ARG A 100 -32.03 -6.76 -20.35
CA ARG A 100 -33.23 -6.84 -19.51
C ARG A 100 -33.21 -5.80 -18.40
N ILE A 101 -32.08 -5.61 -17.70
CA ILE A 101 -31.95 -4.58 -16.67
C ILE A 101 -32.16 -3.19 -17.27
N GLU A 102 -31.51 -2.85 -18.38
CA GLU A 102 -31.66 -1.54 -19.01
C GLU A 102 -33.10 -1.27 -19.42
N SER A 103 -33.81 -2.28 -19.95
CA SER A 103 -35.23 -2.14 -20.30
C SER A 103 -36.15 -1.85 -19.10
N VAL A 104 -35.83 -2.40 -17.92
CA VAL A 104 -36.57 -2.16 -16.67
C VAL A 104 -36.12 -0.87 -15.98
N ALA A 105 -34.86 -0.50 -16.15
CA ALA A 105 -34.23 0.66 -15.52
C ALA A 105 -34.55 1.99 -16.24
N ASN A 106 -34.84 1.95 -17.54
CA ASN A 106 -35.16 3.14 -18.32
C ASN A 106 -36.43 3.85 -17.78
N GLY A 107 -36.26 5.11 -17.34
CA GLY A 107 -37.32 5.91 -16.73
C GLY A 107 -37.49 5.73 -15.22
N SER A 108 -36.65 4.91 -14.56
CA SER A 108 -36.67 4.75 -13.11
C SER A 108 -35.99 5.90 -12.39
N ILE A 109 -36.73 6.54 -11.48
CA ILE A 109 -36.25 7.60 -10.57
C ILE A 109 -35.02 7.14 -9.78
N LEU A 110 -35.01 5.88 -9.34
CA LEU A 110 -33.90 5.30 -8.57
C LEU A 110 -32.62 5.26 -9.41
N VAL A 111 -32.74 4.99 -10.71
CA VAL A 111 -31.60 4.92 -11.63
C VAL A 111 -31.01 6.30 -11.88
N ASP A 112 -31.84 7.34 -11.99
CA ASP A 112 -31.37 8.72 -12.12
C ASP A 112 -30.61 9.16 -10.87
N ILE A 113 -31.12 8.82 -9.68
CA ILE A 113 -30.44 9.03 -8.39
C ILE A 113 -29.09 8.31 -8.36
N LEU A 114 -29.04 7.02 -8.73
CA LEU A 114 -27.80 6.24 -8.73
C LEU A 114 -26.78 6.77 -9.75
N ARG A 115 -27.22 7.19 -10.94
CA ARG A 115 -26.36 7.80 -11.97
C ARG A 115 -25.75 9.11 -11.48
N HIS A 116 -26.53 9.94 -10.76
CA HIS A 116 -26.01 11.15 -10.13
C HIS A 116 -24.95 10.81 -9.06
N LEU A 117 -25.22 9.85 -8.18
CA LEU A 117 -24.29 9.44 -7.13
C LEU A 117 -23.00 8.79 -7.68
N ALA A 118 -23.06 8.17 -8.87
CA ALA A 118 -21.92 7.51 -9.50
C ALA A 118 -20.86 8.49 -10.06
N CYS A 119 -21.13 9.80 -10.06
CA CYS A 119 -20.21 10.82 -10.56
C CYS A 119 -19.85 11.90 -9.51
N PRO A 120 -19.21 11.52 -8.38
CA PRO A 120 -18.95 12.44 -7.27
C PRO A 120 -18.06 13.63 -7.62
N GLU A 121 -17.12 13.45 -8.55
CA GLU A 121 -16.25 14.54 -9.03
C GLU A 121 -17.02 15.60 -9.82
N GLY A 122 -18.13 15.20 -10.46
CA GLY A 122 -19.02 16.07 -11.22
C GLY A 122 -20.15 16.67 -10.38
N TRP A 123 -20.17 16.43 -9.06
CA TRP A 123 -21.15 17.04 -8.17
C TRP A 123 -20.92 18.55 -8.11
N GLN A 124 -21.97 19.29 -8.44
CA GLN A 124 -21.99 20.75 -8.35
C GLN A 124 -22.29 21.19 -6.91
N LEU A 125 -21.69 22.31 -6.50
CA LEU A 125 -21.87 22.91 -5.17
C LEU A 125 -23.33 23.23 -4.86
N ASP A 126 -24.11 23.67 -5.86
CA ASP A 126 -25.54 23.93 -5.69
C ASP A 126 -26.32 22.65 -5.36
N GLY A 127 -26.05 21.53 -6.04
CA GLY A 127 -26.66 20.23 -5.76
C GLY A 127 -26.31 19.71 -4.37
N LEU A 128 -25.02 19.77 -4.01
CA LEU A 128 -24.51 19.36 -2.70
C LEU A 128 -25.07 20.22 -1.56
N SER A 129 -25.13 21.54 -1.75
CA SER A 129 -25.67 22.44 -0.75
C SER A 129 -27.16 22.25 -0.55
N ARG A 130 -27.96 22.04 -1.63
CA ARG A 130 -29.39 21.69 -1.50
C ARG A 130 -29.60 20.36 -0.79
N ALA A 131 -28.78 19.35 -1.09
CA ALA A 131 -28.79 18.06 -0.39
C ALA A 131 -28.47 18.23 1.11
N GLY A 132 -27.43 19.01 1.43
CA GLY A 132 -27.05 19.31 2.81
C GLY A 132 -28.12 20.12 3.56
N LEU A 133 -28.76 21.08 2.89
CA LEU A 133 -29.87 21.86 3.46
C LEU A 133 -31.07 20.98 3.79
N ALA A 134 -31.41 20.03 2.91
CA ALA A 134 -32.47 19.06 3.19
C ALA A 134 -32.14 18.21 4.42
N PHE A 135 -30.92 17.68 4.50
CA PHE A 135 -30.48 16.90 5.66
C PHE A 135 -30.50 17.71 6.98
N LEU A 136 -29.90 18.90 6.98
CA LEU A 136 -29.84 19.76 8.17
C LEU A 136 -31.21 20.29 8.57
N GLY A 137 -32.10 20.54 7.61
CA GLY A 137 -33.50 20.90 7.88
C GLY A 137 -34.21 19.81 8.67
N GLY A 138 -34.06 18.55 8.25
CA GLY A 138 -34.62 17.39 8.97
C GLY A 138 -34.09 17.28 10.40
N LEU A 139 -32.78 17.46 10.55
CA LEU A 139 -32.11 17.47 11.85
C LEU A 139 -32.66 18.58 12.77
N PHE A 140 -32.79 19.80 12.24
CA PHE A 140 -33.29 20.96 12.95
C PHE A 140 -34.74 20.78 13.40
N PHE A 141 -35.63 20.37 12.48
CA PHE A 141 -37.05 20.15 12.80
C PHE A 141 -37.23 19.05 13.85
N ALA A 142 -36.48 17.96 13.77
CA ALA A 142 -36.55 16.89 14.76
C ALA A 142 -36.04 17.32 16.14
N TYR A 143 -34.89 18.00 16.22
CA TYR A 143 -34.40 18.54 17.50
C TYR A 143 -35.36 19.56 18.11
N ALA A 144 -35.97 20.43 17.29
CA ALA A 144 -36.96 21.39 17.74
C ALA A 144 -38.24 20.71 18.24
N ALA A 145 -38.79 19.76 17.47
CA ALA A 145 -40.00 19.02 17.82
C ALA A 145 -39.84 18.16 19.09
N LEU A 146 -38.63 17.64 19.32
CA LEU A 146 -38.31 16.80 20.49
C LEU A 146 -37.80 17.61 21.70
N GLY A 147 -37.80 18.94 21.64
CA GLY A 147 -37.35 19.81 22.73
C GLY A 147 -35.85 19.68 23.07
N ALA A 148 -35.05 19.12 22.17
CA ALA A 148 -33.64 18.82 22.35
C ALA A 148 -32.70 19.88 21.73
N LEU A 149 -33.26 21.00 21.25
CA LEU A 149 -32.49 22.09 20.65
C LEU A 149 -31.85 22.97 21.74
N THR A 150 -30.57 22.75 22.02
CA THR A 150 -29.78 23.66 22.87
C THR A 150 -29.34 24.91 22.11
N LEU A 151 -28.98 26.00 22.82
CA LEU A 151 -28.43 27.22 22.22
C LEU A 151 -27.22 26.91 21.31
N LYS A 152 -26.32 26.04 21.78
CA LYS A 152 -25.12 25.64 21.03
C LYS A 152 -25.47 24.89 19.75
N SER A 153 -26.32 23.86 19.83
CA SER A 153 -26.73 23.08 18.65
C SER A 153 -27.56 23.93 17.68
N GLY A 154 -28.42 24.81 18.18
CA GLY A 154 -29.22 25.73 17.37
C GLY A 154 -28.34 26.71 16.60
N LEU A 155 -27.40 27.39 17.27
CA LEU A 155 -26.44 28.28 16.61
C LEU A 155 -25.58 27.55 15.57
N THR A 156 -25.12 26.34 15.89
CA THR A 156 -24.29 25.53 14.98
C THR A 156 -25.08 25.14 13.73
N LEU A 157 -26.33 24.69 13.88
CA LEU A 157 -27.21 24.33 12.76
C LEU A 157 -27.53 25.54 11.88
N THR A 158 -27.89 26.67 12.49
CA THR A 158 -28.19 27.91 11.76
C THR A 158 -26.97 28.39 10.98
N LEU A 159 -25.78 28.36 11.58
CA LEU A 159 -24.54 28.73 10.89
C LEU A 159 -24.26 27.82 9.68
N LEU A 160 -24.40 26.49 9.85
CA LEU A 160 -24.21 25.53 8.76
C LEU A 160 -25.24 25.74 7.64
N ILE A 161 -26.51 25.98 7.97
CA ILE A 161 -27.57 26.26 6.99
C ILE A 161 -27.26 27.53 6.21
N LEU A 162 -26.88 28.62 6.88
CA LEU A 162 -26.49 29.88 6.23
C LEU A 162 -25.30 29.68 5.29
N LEU A 163 -24.30 28.90 5.72
CA LEU A 163 -23.11 28.60 4.92
C LEU A 163 -23.46 27.80 3.65
N LEU A 164 -24.33 26.79 3.75
CA LEU A 164 -24.81 26.06 2.58
C LEU A 164 -25.68 26.93 1.66
N MET A 165 -26.47 27.85 2.20
CA MET A 165 -27.26 28.80 1.38
C MET A 165 -26.37 29.68 0.50
N LEU A 166 -25.19 30.09 0.96
CA LEU A 166 -24.23 30.84 0.14
C LEU A 166 -23.77 30.06 -1.10
N TRP A 167 -23.76 28.73 -1.03
CA TRP A 167 -23.33 27.84 -2.11
C TRP A 167 -24.46 27.30 -2.99
N SER A 168 -25.73 27.55 -2.61
CA SER A 168 -26.94 27.05 -3.29
C SER A 168 -27.14 27.50 -4.74
N ARG A 169 -26.31 28.45 -5.20
CA ARG A 169 -26.32 29.01 -6.56
C ARG A 169 -24.97 28.85 -7.28
N SER A 170 -24.00 28.15 -6.71
CA SER A 170 -22.69 27.95 -7.32
C SER A 170 -22.72 26.81 -8.33
N THR A 171 -22.24 27.07 -9.55
CA THR A 171 -22.10 26.07 -10.61
C THR A 171 -20.77 25.31 -10.53
N ALA A 172 -19.87 25.69 -9.61
CA ALA A 172 -18.57 25.06 -9.46
C ALA A 172 -18.72 23.63 -8.96
N THR A 173 -17.90 22.73 -9.51
CA THR A 173 -17.85 21.32 -9.11
C THR A 173 -16.90 21.10 -7.93
N VAL A 174 -17.10 20.02 -7.16
CA VAL A 174 -16.18 19.61 -6.08
C VAL A 174 -14.73 19.56 -6.56
N ARG A 175 -14.55 19.07 -7.78
CA ARG A 175 -13.24 18.94 -8.42
C ARG A 175 -12.59 20.28 -8.73
N GLU A 176 -13.35 21.26 -9.22
CA GLU A 176 -12.84 22.61 -9.50
C GLU A 176 -12.43 23.32 -8.21
N ILE A 177 -13.25 23.23 -7.16
CA ILE A 177 -12.91 23.78 -5.84
C ILE A 177 -11.62 23.16 -5.34
N TRP A 178 -11.47 21.84 -5.42
CA TRP A 178 -10.24 21.16 -5.03
C TRP A 178 -9.05 21.69 -5.84
N ALA A 179 -9.16 21.71 -7.16
CA ALA A 179 -8.08 22.14 -8.05
C ALA A 179 -7.64 23.60 -7.80
N GLU A 180 -8.57 24.50 -7.49
CA GLU A 180 -8.28 25.92 -7.21
C GLU A 180 -7.88 26.18 -5.75
N SER A 181 -8.26 25.28 -4.83
CA SER A 181 -7.90 25.37 -3.42
C SER A 181 -6.39 25.37 -3.22
N LEU A 182 -5.92 26.02 -2.15
CA LEU A 182 -4.50 26.00 -1.78
C LEU A 182 -4.00 24.56 -1.53
N PRO A 183 -4.72 23.70 -0.79
CA PRO A 183 -4.33 22.28 -0.64
C PRO A 183 -4.24 21.53 -1.97
N GLY A 184 -5.20 21.71 -2.89
CA GLY A 184 -5.17 21.02 -4.18
C GLY A 184 -4.07 21.52 -5.10
N ARG A 185 -3.80 22.83 -5.14
CA ARG A 185 -2.65 23.38 -5.88
C ARG A 185 -1.32 22.85 -5.35
N LEU A 186 -1.16 22.79 -4.03
CA LEU A 186 0.01 22.19 -3.39
C LEU A 186 0.14 20.71 -3.76
N PHE A 187 -0.95 19.94 -3.67
CA PHE A 187 -0.96 18.54 -4.07
C PHE A 187 -0.58 18.34 -5.55
N HIS A 188 -1.18 19.12 -6.45
CA HIS A 188 -0.87 19.07 -7.88
C HIS A 188 0.57 19.45 -8.19
N SER A 189 1.21 20.33 -7.40
CA SER A 189 2.63 20.66 -7.56
C SER A 189 3.57 19.47 -7.27
N LEU A 190 3.12 18.49 -6.49
CA LEU A 190 3.88 17.27 -6.19
C LEU A 190 3.77 16.23 -7.31
N LEU A 191 2.76 16.33 -8.18
CA LEU A 191 2.54 15.40 -9.28
C LEU A 191 3.42 15.79 -10.48
N PRO A 192 4.19 14.85 -11.06
CA PRO A 192 4.80 15.04 -12.38
C PRO A 192 3.79 15.59 -13.40
N GLU A 193 4.23 16.47 -14.30
CA GLU A 193 3.34 17.20 -15.23
C GLU A 193 2.45 16.26 -16.07
N GLU A 194 2.99 15.11 -16.49
CA GLU A 194 2.28 14.05 -17.21
C GLU A 194 1.08 13.47 -16.45
N LEU A 195 1.04 13.63 -15.12
CA LEU A 195 -0.02 13.13 -14.24
C LEU A 195 -1.05 14.21 -13.87
N VAL A 196 -0.86 15.46 -14.27
CA VAL A 196 -1.83 16.54 -14.08
C VAL A 196 -2.76 16.54 -15.31
N GLN A 197 -4.09 16.56 -15.10
CA GLN A 197 -5.03 16.47 -16.23
C GLN A 197 -5.10 17.86 -16.88
N ARG A 198 -4.89 17.91 -18.20
CA ARG A 198 -5.36 18.99 -19.06
C ARG A 198 -6.49 18.48 -19.99
N ASP A 199 -7.34 17.56 -19.50
CA ASP A 199 -8.47 17.06 -20.30
C ASP A 199 -9.59 18.11 -20.38
N ASP A 200 -10.08 18.34 -21.60
CA ASP A 200 -11.13 19.29 -21.95
C ASP A 200 -12.55 18.77 -21.65
N GLN A 201 -12.74 17.48 -21.38
CA GLN A 201 -14.05 16.91 -21.01
C GLN A 201 -14.17 16.72 -19.50
N ARG A 202 -14.77 17.71 -18.85
CA ARG A 202 -15.10 17.67 -17.43
C ARG A 202 -16.33 16.76 -17.23
N PRO A 203 -16.23 15.63 -16.51
CA PRO A 203 -17.41 14.83 -16.20
C PRO A 203 -18.31 15.63 -15.25
N VAL A 204 -19.43 16.13 -15.76
CA VAL A 204 -20.47 16.79 -14.95
C VAL A 204 -21.49 15.72 -14.56
N ALA A 205 -21.82 15.64 -13.27
CA ALA A 205 -22.88 14.74 -12.84
C ALA A 205 -24.20 15.18 -13.48
N PRO A 206 -25.02 14.27 -14.00
CA PRO A 206 -26.31 14.65 -14.57
C PRO A 206 -27.13 15.38 -13.49
N PRO A 207 -27.70 16.57 -13.78
CA PRO A 207 -28.45 17.31 -12.78
C PRO A 207 -29.67 16.49 -12.35
N LEU A 208 -29.87 16.38 -11.02
CA LEU A 208 -31.12 15.86 -10.47
C LEU A 208 -32.20 16.92 -10.68
N ILE A 209 -33.20 16.63 -11.51
CA ILE A 209 -34.30 17.56 -11.84
C ILE A 209 -35.64 16.86 -11.61
N GLY A 210 -36.66 17.64 -11.23
CA GLY A 210 -38.03 17.15 -11.10
C GLY A 210 -38.22 16.19 -9.93
N LEU A 211 -38.89 15.07 -10.18
CA LEU A 211 -39.33 14.13 -9.14
C LEU A 211 -38.17 13.42 -8.44
N SER A 212 -37.07 13.13 -9.15
CA SER A 212 -35.88 12.48 -8.57
C SER A 212 -35.16 13.39 -7.57
N ALA A 213 -35.04 14.68 -7.86
CA ALA A 213 -34.52 15.66 -6.92
C ALA A 213 -35.40 15.78 -5.66
N LEU A 214 -36.72 15.88 -5.85
CA LEU A 214 -37.68 15.98 -4.75
C LEU A 214 -37.58 14.76 -3.82
N ILE A 215 -37.59 13.56 -4.38
CA ILE A 215 -37.50 12.30 -3.61
C ILE A 215 -36.17 12.22 -2.89
N MET A 216 -35.04 12.54 -3.55
CA MET A 216 -33.72 12.57 -2.91
C MET A 216 -33.70 13.52 -1.70
N TYR A 217 -34.17 14.75 -1.87
CA TYR A 217 -34.18 15.74 -0.79
C TYR A 217 -35.14 15.33 0.33
N LEU A 218 -36.29 14.74 0.02
CA LEU A 218 -37.21 14.21 1.03
C LEU A 218 -36.57 13.05 1.81
N MET A 219 -35.87 12.13 1.13
CA MET A 219 -35.14 11.05 1.79
C MET A 219 -34.05 11.58 2.72
N LEU A 220 -33.30 12.62 2.29
CA LEU A 220 -32.28 13.26 3.12
C LEU A 220 -32.89 13.99 4.32
N LEU A 221 -34.04 14.65 4.15
CA LEU A 221 -34.80 15.28 5.24
C LEU A 221 -35.24 14.24 6.28
N ILE A 222 -35.84 13.13 5.83
CA ILE A 222 -36.28 12.04 6.70
C ILE A 222 -35.08 11.39 7.41
N LEU A 223 -33.97 11.19 6.70
CA LEU A 223 -32.72 10.66 7.27
C LEU A 223 -32.18 11.58 8.36
N GLY A 224 -32.14 12.89 8.12
CA GLY A 224 -31.72 13.88 9.11
C GLY A 224 -32.60 13.85 10.36
N ALA A 225 -33.92 13.80 10.18
CA ALA A 225 -34.88 13.72 11.29
C ALA A 225 -34.73 12.41 12.09
N GLY A 226 -34.59 11.27 11.40
CA GLY A 226 -34.43 9.96 12.02
C GLY A 226 -33.12 9.85 12.82
N LEU A 227 -32.02 10.41 12.31
CA LEU A 227 -30.74 10.41 13.02
C LEU A 227 -30.73 11.35 14.22
N ALA A 228 -31.42 12.48 14.15
CA ALA A 228 -31.65 13.33 15.33
C ALA A 228 -32.47 12.58 16.39
N PHE A 229 -33.52 11.85 16.00
CA PHE A 229 -34.27 11.02 16.94
C PHE A 229 -33.39 9.94 17.59
N LEU A 230 -32.58 9.22 16.81
CA LEU A 230 -31.67 8.19 17.30
C LEU A 230 -30.55 8.77 18.19
N SER A 231 -29.99 9.93 17.85
CA SER A 231 -28.93 10.56 18.66
C SER A 231 -29.45 10.93 20.05
N ILE A 232 -30.69 11.42 20.15
CA ILE A 232 -31.36 11.72 21.42
C ILE A 232 -31.64 10.42 22.19
N LYS A 233 -32.25 9.43 21.54
CA LYS A 233 -32.67 8.18 22.18
C LYS A 233 -31.48 7.37 22.72
N LEU A 234 -30.35 7.38 22.01
CA LEU A 234 -29.13 6.68 22.40
C LEU A 234 -28.17 7.55 23.21
N GLN A 235 -28.49 8.83 23.43
CA GLN A 235 -27.63 9.83 24.06
C GLN A 235 -26.21 9.86 23.47
N ASN A 236 -26.09 9.57 22.16
CA ASN A 236 -24.81 9.44 21.49
C ASN A 236 -24.80 10.31 20.22
N PRO A 237 -24.08 11.46 20.23
CA PRO A 237 -24.03 12.35 19.07
C PRO A 237 -23.25 11.75 17.89
N LEU A 238 -22.46 10.69 18.09
CA LEU A 238 -21.74 10.01 17.01
C LEU A 238 -22.68 9.35 16.00
N VAL A 239 -23.95 9.11 16.37
CA VAL A 239 -24.98 8.63 15.44
C VAL A 239 -25.14 9.58 14.24
N LEU A 240 -24.87 10.88 14.41
CA LEU A 240 -24.93 11.85 13.31
C LEU A 240 -23.83 11.65 12.26
N ALA A 241 -22.77 10.90 12.59
CA ALA A 241 -21.72 10.53 11.64
C ALA A 241 -22.08 9.30 10.78
N LEU A 242 -23.20 8.61 11.08
CA LEU A 242 -23.63 7.41 10.36
C LEU A 242 -23.75 7.62 8.83
N PRO A 243 -24.29 8.76 8.32
CA PRO A 243 -24.31 9.01 6.87
C PRO A 243 -22.92 9.03 6.26
N ALA A 244 -21.93 9.63 6.93
CA ALA A 244 -20.55 9.64 6.43
C ALA A 244 -19.97 8.22 6.36
N VAL A 245 -20.31 7.36 7.34
CA VAL A 245 -19.93 5.94 7.37
C VAL A 245 -20.61 5.14 6.26
N LEU A 246 -21.83 5.50 5.84
CA LEU A 246 -22.59 4.82 4.78
C LEU A 246 -22.27 5.34 3.36
N VAL A 247 -21.87 6.61 3.25
CA VAL A 247 -21.48 7.22 1.97
C VAL A 247 -20.22 6.56 1.42
N ALA A 248 -19.21 6.30 2.25
CA ALA A 248 -17.95 5.71 1.79
C ALA A 248 -18.14 4.32 1.13
N PRO A 249 -18.82 3.34 1.74
CA PRO A 249 -19.15 2.07 1.10
C PRO A 249 -19.96 2.23 -0.19
N THR A 250 -20.94 3.14 -0.20
CA THR A 250 -21.76 3.41 -1.39
C THR A 250 -20.91 3.95 -2.54
N LEU A 251 -20.00 4.89 -2.27
CA LEU A 251 -19.06 5.42 -3.24
C LEU A 251 -18.10 4.34 -3.76
N ILE A 252 -17.67 3.41 -2.89
CA ILE A 252 -16.84 2.27 -3.31
C ILE A 252 -17.63 1.31 -4.21
N VAL A 253 -18.91 1.04 -3.93
CA VAL A 253 -19.73 0.19 -4.82
C VAL A 253 -19.89 0.84 -6.20
N LEU A 254 -20.13 2.15 -6.24
CA LEU A 254 -20.31 2.89 -7.50
C LEU A 254 -18.98 3.10 -8.25
N ARG A 255 -17.90 3.37 -7.53
CA ARG A 255 -16.53 3.59 -8.04
C ARG A 255 -15.53 2.80 -7.19
N PRO A 256 -15.35 1.49 -7.47
CA PRO A 256 -14.53 0.61 -6.64
C PRO A 256 -13.04 1.00 -6.64
N GLU A 257 -12.59 1.77 -7.63
CA GLU A 257 -11.29 2.44 -7.60
C GLU A 257 -11.03 3.23 -6.30
N PHE A 258 -12.07 3.76 -5.62
CA PHE A 258 -11.88 4.47 -4.36
C PHE A 258 -11.42 3.58 -3.21
N GLY A 259 -11.76 2.28 -3.22
CA GLY A 259 -11.32 1.37 -2.16
C GLY A 259 -9.81 1.11 -2.18
N LEU A 260 -9.13 1.35 -3.32
CA LEU A 260 -7.66 1.27 -3.39
C LEU A 260 -6.99 2.35 -2.52
N TYR A 261 -7.63 3.51 -2.31
CA TYR A 261 -7.11 4.50 -1.37
C TYR A 261 -7.20 4.02 0.09
N GLY A 262 -8.20 3.19 0.41
CA GLY A 262 -8.28 2.49 1.70
C GLY A 262 -7.10 1.56 1.91
N LEU A 263 -6.67 0.84 0.86
CA LEU A 263 -5.50 -0.03 0.91
C LEU A 263 -4.17 0.74 1.04
N ILE A 264 -4.06 1.90 0.39
CA ILE A 264 -2.90 2.81 0.59
C ILE A 264 -2.86 3.35 2.02
N GLY A 265 -4.03 3.71 2.55
CA GLY A 265 -4.20 4.20 3.92
C GLY A 265 -4.22 3.12 4.98
N TYR A 266 -3.99 1.84 4.64
CA TYR A 266 -4.22 0.70 5.52
C TYR A 266 -3.60 0.90 6.91
N ALA A 267 -2.31 1.24 6.97
CA ALA A 267 -1.60 1.41 8.24
C ALA A 267 -2.21 2.52 9.12
N VAL A 268 -2.65 3.62 8.49
CA VAL A 268 -3.24 4.76 9.19
C VAL A 268 -4.66 4.43 9.65
N ILE A 269 -5.46 3.80 8.80
CA ILE A 269 -6.83 3.38 9.12
C ILE A 269 -6.80 2.36 10.26
N ASP A 270 -5.95 1.34 10.16
CA ASP A 270 -5.80 0.31 11.18
C ASP A 270 -5.36 0.91 12.51
N TRP A 271 -4.36 1.80 12.50
CA TRP A 271 -3.91 2.51 13.69
C TRP A 271 -5.04 3.34 14.34
N VAL A 272 -5.79 4.13 13.56
CA VAL A 272 -6.92 4.93 14.05
C VAL A 272 -8.02 4.04 14.63
N MET A 273 -8.37 2.94 13.97
CA MET A 273 -9.37 1.97 14.44
C MET A 273 -8.95 1.27 15.74
N ARG A 274 -7.64 1.12 15.97
CA ARG A 274 -7.08 0.53 17.20
C ARG A 274 -6.96 1.52 18.36
N LEU A 275 -7.09 2.84 18.12
CA LEU A 275 -7.16 3.83 19.22
C LEU A 275 -8.39 3.61 20.12
N LYS A 276 -9.50 3.13 19.55
CA LYS A 276 -10.71 2.71 20.27
C LYS A 276 -11.24 1.41 19.66
N PRO A 277 -10.71 0.25 20.09
CA PRO A 277 -11.08 -1.04 19.52
C PRO A 277 -12.58 -1.29 19.62
N THR A 278 -13.16 -1.72 18.50
CA THR A 278 -14.55 -2.17 18.38
C THR A 278 -14.55 -3.55 17.70
N PRO A 279 -15.67 -4.29 17.67
CA PRO A 279 -15.75 -5.54 16.91
C PRO A 279 -15.36 -5.37 15.42
N ILE A 280 -15.59 -4.18 14.84
CA ILE A 280 -15.24 -3.86 13.45
C ILE A 280 -13.72 -3.75 13.26
N THR A 281 -12.96 -3.38 14.30
CA THR A 281 -11.49 -3.17 14.23
C THR A 281 -10.73 -4.41 13.76
N ASN A 282 -11.26 -5.63 13.95
CA ASN A 282 -10.57 -6.86 13.54
C ASN A 282 -11.03 -7.42 12.18
N ILE A 283 -12.06 -6.81 11.57
CA ILE A 283 -12.68 -7.31 10.33
C ILE A 283 -12.82 -6.20 9.26
N TRP A 284 -12.35 -4.99 9.52
CA TRP A 284 -12.58 -3.86 8.62
C TRP A 284 -11.93 -4.07 7.25
N ASP A 285 -10.77 -4.74 7.20
CA ASP A 285 -10.06 -5.09 5.98
C ASP A 285 -10.77 -6.21 5.23
N ASP A 286 -11.32 -7.20 5.94
CA ASP A 286 -12.19 -8.23 5.36
C ASP A 286 -13.44 -7.61 4.72
N LEU A 287 -14.09 -6.68 5.43
CA LEU A 287 -15.26 -5.96 4.96
C LEU A 287 -14.94 -5.14 3.71
N LEU A 288 -13.79 -4.46 3.68
CA LEU A 288 -13.34 -3.72 2.50
C LEU A 288 -13.05 -4.65 1.32
N LEU A 289 -12.40 -5.79 1.56
CA LEU A 289 -12.09 -6.79 0.54
C LEU A 289 -13.38 -7.36 -0.06
N ALA A 290 -14.32 -7.77 0.79
CA ALA A 290 -15.62 -8.31 0.39
C ALA A 290 -16.45 -7.25 -0.38
N LEU A 291 -16.44 -6.00 0.09
CA LEU A 291 -17.13 -4.89 -0.57
C LEU A 291 -16.57 -4.66 -1.98
N LEU A 292 -15.24 -4.67 -2.14
CA LEU A 292 -14.60 -4.47 -3.43
C LEU A 292 -14.80 -5.65 -4.38
N ALA A 293 -14.77 -6.88 -3.86
CA ALA A 293 -15.12 -8.07 -4.62
C ALA A 293 -16.57 -8.03 -5.11
N ALA A 294 -17.51 -7.69 -4.22
CA ALA A 294 -18.93 -7.52 -4.57
C ALA A 294 -19.14 -6.39 -5.59
N ALA A 295 -18.46 -5.25 -5.42
CA ALA A 295 -18.51 -4.13 -6.36
C ALA A 295 -17.96 -4.53 -7.74
N LEU A 296 -16.84 -5.27 -7.79
CA LEU A 296 -16.27 -5.79 -9.03
C LEU A 296 -17.21 -6.76 -9.74
N ILE A 297 -17.82 -7.69 -8.99
CA ILE A 297 -18.81 -8.63 -9.54
C ILE A 297 -20.04 -7.85 -10.05
N GLY A 298 -20.52 -6.85 -9.30
CA GLY A 298 -21.62 -5.99 -9.73
C GLY A 298 -21.29 -5.22 -11.01
N HIS A 299 -20.09 -4.63 -11.12
CA HIS A 299 -19.63 -3.94 -12.33
C HIS A 299 -19.47 -4.91 -13.49
N TRP A 300 -18.96 -6.12 -13.24
CA TRP A 300 -18.94 -7.19 -14.22
C TRP A 300 -20.37 -7.53 -14.66
N LEU A 301 -21.36 -7.68 -13.78
CA LEU A 301 -22.72 -8.02 -14.20
C LEU A 301 -23.42 -6.93 -15.02
N VAL A 302 -23.08 -5.64 -14.81
CA VAL A 302 -23.83 -4.50 -15.37
C VAL A 302 -23.12 -3.81 -16.56
N LYS A 303 -21.80 -3.66 -16.56
CA LYS A 303 -21.09 -2.83 -17.57
C LYS A 303 -20.82 -3.59 -18.87
N ARG A 304 -21.51 -3.25 -19.97
CA ARG A 304 -21.38 -3.96 -21.27
C ARG A 304 -19.93 -4.17 -21.74
N ASP A 305 -19.07 -3.17 -21.53
CA ASP A 305 -17.67 -3.10 -21.95
C ASP A 305 -16.66 -3.72 -20.96
N PHE A 306 -17.11 -4.31 -19.84
CA PHE A 306 -16.21 -4.89 -18.85
C PHE A 306 -15.37 -6.04 -19.44
N ARG A 307 -14.05 -5.98 -19.22
CA ARG A 307 -13.09 -7.02 -19.61
C ARG A 307 -12.21 -7.40 -18.43
N TRP A 308 -12.13 -8.69 -18.15
CA TRP A 308 -11.19 -9.23 -17.16
C TRP A 308 -9.76 -9.08 -17.68
N ARG A 309 -8.90 -8.49 -16.85
CA ARG A 309 -7.48 -8.30 -17.15
C ARG A 309 -6.67 -9.42 -16.52
N ILE A 310 -5.72 -9.97 -17.25
CA ILE A 310 -4.81 -11.00 -16.76
C ILE A 310 -3.43 -10.39 -16.61
N HIS A 311 -2.86 -10.52 -15.42
CA HIS A 311 -1.49 -10.10 -15.13
C HIS A 311 -0.52 -11.28 -15.31
N PRO A 312 0.75 -11.10 -15.74
CA PRO A 312 1.69 -12.22 -15.91
C PRO A 312 1.90 -13.08 -14.65
N THR A 313 1.89 -12.47 -13.46
CA THR A 313 1.95 -13.17 -12.15
C THR A 313 0.68 -13.95 -11.79
N PHE A 314 -0.45 -13.75 -12.50
CA PHE A 314 -1.76 -14.37 -12.20
C PHE A 314 -1.66 -15.89 -12.05
N PHE A 315 -1.01 -16.57 -12.99
CA PHE A 315 -0.94 -18.04 -12.98
C PHE A 315 -0.10 -18.57 -11.83
N ALA A 316 1.04 -17.94 -11.53
CA ALA A 316 1.90 -18.35 -10.42
C ALA A 316 1.18 -18.17 -9.08
N LEU A 317 0.51 -17.02 -8.90
CA LEU A 317 -0.24 -16.75 -7.67
C LEU A 317 -1.41 -17.71 -7.51
N THR A 318 -2.16 -17.95 -8.58
CA THR A 318 -3.31 -18.87 -8.56
C THR A 318 -2.87 -20.31 -8.31
N ALA A 319 -1.73 -20.74 -8.88
CA ALA A 319 -1.17 -22.06 -8.62
C ALA A 319 -0.75 -22.23 -7.16
N PHE A 320 -0.09 -21.22 -6.57
CA PHE A 320 0.27 -21.23 -5.16
C PHE A 320 -0.98 -21.29 -4.26
N ILE A 321 -1.98 -20.44 -4.50
CA ILE A 321 -3.24 -20.45 -3.73
C ILE A 321 -3.97 -21.80 -3.88
N SER A 322 -4.02 -22.35 -5.10
CA SER A 322 -4.64 -23.66 -5.35
C SER A 322 -3.93 -24.77 -4.60
N LEU A 323 -2.59 -24.71 -4.52
CA LEU A 323 -1.81 -25.66 -3.73
C LEU A 323 -2.09 -25.51 -2.23
N MET A 324 -2.15 -24.28 -1.70
CA MET A 324 -2.49 -24.06 -0.28
C MET A 324 -3.89 -24.59 0.04
N LEU A 325 -4.86 -24.38 -0.85
CA LEU A 325 -6.20 -24.95 -0.72
C LEU A 325 -6.19 -26.48 -0.81
N PHE A 326 -5.38 -27.05 -1.70
CA PHE A 326 -5.24 -28.50 -1.80
C PHE A 326 -4.63 -29.08 -0.52
N LEU A 327 -3.53 -28.51 -0.02
CA LEU A 327 -2.90 -28.91 1.25
C LEU A 327 -3.88 -28.80 2.42
N PHE A 328 -4.70 -27.73 2.43
CA PHE A 328 -5.78 -27.56 3.39
C PHE A 328 -6.82 -28.70 3.35
N LEU A 329 -7.17 -29.18 2.15
CA LEU A 329 -8.20 -30.21 1.98
C LEU A 329 -7.71 -31.63 2.28
N ILE A 330 -6.42 -31.92 2.08
CA ILE A 330 -5.88 -33.28 2.24
C ILE A 330 -5.34 -33.57 3.64
N ASP A 331 -5.06 -32.54 4.43
CA ASP A 331 -4.54 -32.73 5.78
C ASP A 331 -5.69 -33.15 6.71
N ALA A 332 -5.74 -34.45 6.99
CA ALA A 332 -6.75 -35.04 7.87
C ALA A 332 -6.37 -34.92 9.37
N ALA A 333 -5.20 -34.37 9.70
CA ALA A 333 -4.62 -34.41 11.03
C ALA A 333 -4.96 -33.17 11.88
N TYR A 334 -6.04 -32.45 11.56
CA TYR A 334 -6.42 -31.23 12.25
C TYR A 334 -6.99 -31.49 13.65
N PRO A 335 -6.37 -30.96 14.72
CA PRO A 335 -6.95 -31.05 16.07
C PRO A 335 -8.31 -30.34 16.13
N ARG A 336 -8.42 -29.20 15.44
CA ARG A 336 -9.63 -28.41 15.23
C ARG A 336 -9.53 -27.69 13.89
N ILE A 337 -10.61 -27.62 13.13
CA ILE A 337 -10.63 -26.99 11.80
C ILE A 337 -10.36 -25.48 11.81
N ILE A 338 -10.51 -24.81 12.97
CA ILE A 338 -10.24 -23.37 13.08
C ILE A 338 -8.76 -23.02 12.85
N ILE A 339 -7.83 -23.88 13.28
CA ILE A 339 -6.38 -23.66 13.16
C ILE A 339 -5.94 -23.55 11.69
N PRO A 340 -6.25 -24.52 10.82
CA PRO A 340 -5.88 -24.42 9.40
C PRO A 340 -6.68 -23.37 8.64
N ILE A 341 -7.90 -23.02 9.08
CA ILE A 341 -8.64 -21.88 8.50
C ILE A 341 -7.89 -20.58 8.80
N ASP A 342 -7.45 -20.36 10.04
CA ASP A 342 -6.64 -19.20 10.42
C ASP A 342 -5.32 -19.16 9.64
N GLY A 343 -4.63 -20.31 9.53
CA GLY A 343 -3.40 -20.43 8.75
C GLY A 343 -3.59 -20.10 7.27
N LEU A 344 -4.63 -20.67 6.65
CA LEU A 344 -4.99 -20.39 5.26
C LEU A 344 -5.37 -18.92 5.07
N ARG A 345 -6.10 -18.33 6.02
CA ARG A 345 -6.49 -16.92 5.99
C ARG A 345 -5.27 -16.01 5.99
N VAL A 346 -4.31 -16.23 6.90
CA VAL A 346 -3.09 -15.43 6.99
C VAL A 346 -2.25 -15.51 5.71
N ILE A 347 -2.16 -16.70 5.09
CA ILE A 347 -1.37 -16.90 3.88
C ILE A 347 -2.09 -16.37 2.63
N VAL A 348 -3.37 -16.69 2.44
CA VAL A 348 -4.06 -16.51 1.15
C VAL A 348 -4.87 -15.21 1.11
N GLN A 349 -5.54 -14.84 2.20
CA GLN A 349 -6.57 -13.78 2.15
C GLN A 349 -5.99 -12.46 1.64
N HIS A 350 -4.87 -12.00 2.20
CA HIS A 350 -4.27 -10.73 1.82
C HIS A 350 -3.57 -10.78 0.45
N MET A 351 -3.38 -11.96 -0.14
CA MET A 351 -2.97 -12.07 -1.54
C MET A 351 -4.11 -11.73 -2.51
N LEU A 352 -5.37 -11.83 -2.07
CA LEU A 352 -6.54 -11.54 -2.92
C LEU A 352 -6.62 -10.08 -3.36
N TRP A 353 -6.01 -9.17 -2.59
CA TRP A 353 -5.83 -7.76 -2.94
C TRP A 353 -5.17 -7.57 -4.32
N PHE A 354 -4.28 -8.49 -4.71
CA PHE A 354 -3.64 -8.49 -6.03
C PHE A 354 -4.67 -8.52 -7.16
N TYR A 355 -5.60 -9.49 -7.12
CA TYR A 355 -6.58 -9.69 -8.18
C TYR A 355 -7.52 -8.50 -8.28
N ILE A 356 -7.97 -7.97 -7.14
CA ILE A 356 -8.83 -6.78 -7.09
C ILE A 356 -8.11 -5.58 -7.70
N ALA A 357 -6.87 -5.31 -7.29
CA ALA A 357 -6.12 -4.16 -7.78
C ALA A 357 -5.83 -4.23 -9.29
N VAL A 358 -5.51 -5.42 -9.83
CA VAL A 358 -5.33 -5.62 -11.28
C VAL A 358 -6.59 -5.24 -12.09
N GLN A 359 -7.79 -5.50 -11.56
CA GLN A 359 -9.04 -5.13 -12.24
C GLN A 359 -9.42 -3.65 -12.08
N LEU A 360 -9.06 -3.05 -10.94
CA LEU A 360 -9.49 -1.68 -10.59
C LEU A 360 -8.58 -0.58 -11.13
N VAL A 361 -7.30 -0.85 -11.33
CA VAL A 361 -6.34 0.13 -11.85
C VAL A 361 -6.55 0.25 -13.36
N ARG A 362 -7.18 1.34 -13.80
CA ARG A 362 -7.60 1.53 -15.20
C ARG A 362 -6.57 2.22 -16.07
N SER A 363 -5.69 3.04 -15.50
CA SER A 363 -4.72 3.83 -16.25
C SER A 363 -3.32 3.90 -15.60
N PRO A 364 -2.25 4.09 -16.39
CA PRO A 364 -0.90 4.35 -15.87
C PRO A 364 -0.81 5.57 -14.97
N ARG A 365 -1.66 6.56 -15.25
CA ARG A 365 -1.78 7.75 -14.42
C ARG A 365 -2.32 7.42 -13.04
N GLN A 366 -3.41 6.66 -12.97
CA GLN A 366 -3.99 6.22 -11.71
C GLN A 366 -2.97 5.39 -10.91
N ALA A 367 -2.24 4.48 -11.57
CA ALA A 367 -1.19 3.71 -10.92
C ALA A 367 -0.11 4.61 -10.30
N ALA A 368 0.37 5.60 -11.04
CA ALA A 368 1.37 6.54 -10.54
C ALA A 368 0.85 7.43 -9.39
N LEU A 369 -0.41 7.87 -9.45
CA LEU A 369 -1.06 8.62 -8.34
C LEU A 369 -1.11 7.77 -7.07
N LEU A 370 -1.52 6.50 -7.19
CA LEU A 370 -1.57 5.56 -6.07
C LEU A 370 -0.17 5.34 -5.47
N LEU A 371 0.87 5.24 -6.29
CA LEU A 371 2.27 5.12 -5.82
C LEU A 371 2.78 6.39 -5.13
N ILE A 372 2.39 7.58 -5.60
CA ILE A 372 2.72 8.86 -4.96
C ILE A 372 2.06 8.92 -3.59
N LEU A 373 0.76 8.63 -3.49
CA LEU A 373 0.05 8.60 -2.20
C LEU A 373 0.64 7.56 -1.25
N PHE A 374 1.01 6.38 -1.76
CA PHE A 374 1.68 5.35 -0.98
C PHE A 374 3.04 5.82 -0.45
N THR A 375 3.81 6.56 -1.25
CA THR A 375 5.05 7.20 -0.82
C THR A 375 4.79 8.26 0.26
N LEU A 376 3.77 9.10 0.12
CA LEU A 376 3.42 10.10 1.13
C LEU A 376 3.00 9.46 2.46
N VAL A 377 2.19 8.40 2.42
CA VAL A 377 1.83 7.62 3.61
C VAL A 377 3.08 6.99 4.24
N GLY A 378 3.96 6.38 3.44
CA GLY A 378 5.25 5.87 3.91
C GLY A 378 6.12 6.94 4.57
N THR A 379 6.15 8.16 4.02
CA THR A 379 6.90 9.29 4.58
C THR A 379 6.31 9.73 5.91
N ALA A 380 4.98 9.76 6.04
CA ALA A 380 4.32 10.10 7.30
C ALA A 380 4.62 9.05 8.38
N ILE A 381 4.55 7.76 8.04
CA ILE A 381 4.95 6.65 8.92
C ILE A 381 6.42 6.79 9.31
N ALA A 382 7.31 7.11 8.36
CA ALA A 382 8.72 7.31 8.63
C ALA A 382 8.96 8.48 9.60
N ALA A 383 8.29 9.61 9.37
CA ALA A 383 8.40 10.82 10.19
C ALA A 383 7.97 10.56 11.64
N VAL A 384 6.87 9.80 11.86
CA VAL A 384 6.47 9.37 13.21
C VAL A 384 7.55 8.50 13.86
N GLY A 385 8.16 7.58 13.11
CA GLY A 385 9.26 6.74 13.62
C GLY A 385 10.51 7.57 14.02
N VAL A 386 10.88 8.57 13.21
CA VAL A 386 11.97 9.51 13.53
C VAL A 386 11.63 10.33 14.78
N TYR A 387 10.40 10.84 14.87
CA TYR A 387 9.93 11.55 16.06
C TYR A 387 10.01 10.69 17.32
N GLN A 388 9.56 9.43 17.27
CA GLN A 388 9.62 8.51 18.41
C GLN A 388 11.05 8.31 18.92
N PHE A 389 12.01 8.18 17.99
CA PHE A 389 13.42 8.04 18.34
C PHE A 389 13.96 9.31 19.03
N ILE A 390 13.69 10.49 18.46
CA ILE A 390 14.13 11.78 19.02
C ILE A 390 13.49 12.05 20.38
N ALA A 391 12.19 11.79 20.51
CA ALA A 391 11.42 11.96 21.74
C ALA A 391 11.70 10.89 22.79
N LYS A 392 12.54 9.90 22.48
CA LYS A 392 12.89 8.77 23.35
C LYS A 392 11.66 8.04 23.90
N VAL A 393 10.68 7.78 23.03
CA VAL A 393 9.48 7.02 23.41
C VAL A 393 9.89 5.62 23.86
N PRO A 394 9.44 5.15 25.05
CA PRO A 394 9.79 3.82 25.54
C PRO A 394 9.25 2.74 24.62
N MET A 395 10.02 1.66 24.47
CA MET A 395 9.61 0.51 23.66
C MET A 395 8.49 -0.26 24.37
N PRO A 396 7.50 -0.80 23.63
CA PRO A 396 6.48 -1.66 24.22
C PRO A 396 7.09 -2.93 24.83
N GLU A 397 6.67 -3.31 26.03
CA GLU A 397 7.26 -4.40 26.84
C GLU A 397 7.29 -5.78 26.16
N HIS A 398 6.38 -6.03 25.21
CA HIS A 398 6.25 -7.31 24.49
C HIS A 398 7.17 -7.46 23.26
N TRP A 399 7.86 -6.39 22.83
CA TRP A 399 8.79 -6.39 21.69
C TRP A 399 10.26 -6.37 22.10
N VAL A 400 10.52 -6.36 23.41
CA VAL A 400 11.87 -6.36 23.93
C VAL A 400 12.38 -7.79 23.91
N ASP A 401 13.10 -8.17 22.84
CA ASP A 401 13.92 -9.38 22.86
C ASP A 401 14.79 -9.32 24.12
N GLN A 402 14.73 -10.34 24.98
CA GLN A 402 15.51 -10.39 26.23
C GLN A 402 17.02 -10.27 25.98
N ALA A 403 17.47 -10.58 24.76
CA ALA A 403 18.83 -10.40 24.25
C ALA A 403 19.24 -8.92 24.07
N GLU A 404 18.29 -8.02 23.80
CA GLU A 404 18.53 -6.60 23.51
C GLU A 404 18.34 -5.68 24.73
N LEU A 405 17.82 -6.22 25.84
CA LEU A 405 17.73 -5.56 27.14
C LEU A 405 19.12 -5.09 27.59
N GLY A 406 19.37 -3.78 27.44
CA GLY A 406 20.61 -3.12 27.89
C GLY A 406 21.45 -2.46 26.80
N SER A 407 21.20 -2.73 25.50
CA SER A 407 22.03 -2.19 24.40
C SER A 407 21.42 -1.00 23.64
N ILE A 408 20.09 -0.87 23.61
CA ILE A 408 19.39 0.22 22.92
C ILE A 408 18.26 0.74 23.80
N ALA A 409 18.30 2.03 24.15
CA ALA A 409 17.27 2.66 24.98
C ALA A 409 15.94 2.87 24.21
N THR A 410 16.00 3.18 22.91
CA THR A 410 14.83 3.46 22.07
C THR A 410 15.00 3.03 20.62
N ARG A 411 13.94 2.45 20.04
CA ARG A 411 13.86 2.03 18.62
C ARG A 411 12.65 2.68 17.95
N ALA A 412 12.76 3.02 16.66
CA ALA A 412 11.63 3.47 15.87
C ALA A 412 10.74 2.28 15.47
N PHE A 413 9.46 2.32 15.85
CA PHE A 413 8.44 1.31 15.47
C PHE A 413 7.20 1.94 14.79
N SER A 414 7.10 3.27 14.85
CA SER A 414 6.04 4.11 14.29
C SER A 414 4.63 3.67 14.72
N ILE A 415 3.60 4.06 13.97
CA ILE A 415 2.20 3.63 14.15
C ILE A 415 2.00 2.14 13.85
N VAL A 416 2.99 1.49 13.23
CA VAL A 416 2.96 0.09 12.79
C VAL A 416 3.24 -0.87 13.94
N GLY A 417 3.83 -0.39 15.04
CA GLY A 417 4.00 -1.15 16.28
C GLY A 417 5.22 -2.07 16.32
N SER A 418 5.85 -2.38 15.17
CA SER A 418 7.04 -3.24 15.10
C SER A 418 8.16 -2.60 14.28
N PRO A 419 9.41 -2.56 14.78
CA PRO A 419 10.54 -2.00 14.04
C PRO A 419 10.87 -2.79 12.76
N ASN A 420 10.63 -4.10 12.74
CA ASN A 420 10.91 -4.93 11.57
C ASN A 420 9.84 -4.75 10.49
N ILE A 421 8.57 -4.62 10.86
CA ILE A 421 7.50 -4.30 9.91
C ILE A 421 7.66 -2.88 9.38
N LEU A 422 7.99 -1.90 10.23
CA LEU A 422 8.38 -0.56 9.81
C LEU A 422 9.51 -0.63 8.78
N GLY A 423 10.58 -1.35 9.09
CA GLY A 423 11.68 -1.59 8.17
C GLY A 423 11.19 -2.17 6.84
N SER A 424 10.35 -3.20 6.85
CA SER A 424 9.88 -3.79 5.59
C SER A 424 9.03 -2.84 4.74
N ILE A 425 8.20 -1.99 5.35
CA ILE A 425 7.45 -0.95 4.62
C ILE A 425 8.42 0.04 4.00
N LEU A 426 9.43 0.49 4.75
CA LEU A 426 10.41 1.47 4.26
C LEU A 426 11.32 0.89 3.17
N VAL A 427 11.67 -0.39 3.24
CA VAL A 427 12.37 -1.11 2.14
C VAL A 427 11.53 -1.08 0.86
N LEU A 428 10.21 -1.23 0.97
CA LEU A 428 9.30 -1.19 -0.17
C LEU A 428 9.12 0.23 -0.72
N THR A 429 8.93 1.24 0.15
CA THR A 429 8.56 2.61 -0.26
C THR A 429 9.74 3.50 -0.65
N THR A 430 10.91 3.33 -0.03
CA THR A 430 12.10 4.17 -0.30
C THR A 430 12.53 4.17 -1.77
N PRO A 431 12.68 3.02 -2.46
CA PRO A 431 13.04 3.01 -3.87
C PRO A 431 11.96 3.60 -4.78
N ILE A 432 10.67 3.56 -4.37
CA ILE A 432 9.58 4.23 -5.09
C ILE A 432 9.75 5.76 -5.00
N ALA A 433 10.08 6.29 -3.81
CA ALA A 433 10.40 7.71 -3.64
C ALA A 433 11.61 8.12 -4.50
N LEU A 434 12.66 7.30 -4.57
CA LEU A 434 13.79 7.54 -5.47
C LEU A 434 13.32 7.55 -6.93
N GLY A 435 12.51 6.57 -7.37
CA GLY A 435 11.94 6.54 -8.71
C GLY A 435 11.16 7.80 -9.08
N LEU A 436 10.37 8.35 -8.14
CA LEU A 436 9.66 9.63 -8.30
C LEU A 436 10.62 10.83 -8.37
N ALA A 437 11.70 10.82 -7.59
CA ALA A 437 12.72 11.87 -7.62
C ALA A 437 13.46 11.96 -8.98
N TYR A 438 13.71 10.82 -9.63
CA TYR A 438 14.32 10.77 -10.97
C TYR A 438 13.35 11.19 -12.08
N ARG A 439 12.04 11.09 -11.86
CA ARG A 439 11.01 11.48 -12.83
C ARG A 439 10.60 12.95 -12.73
N GLY A 440 10.65 13.53 -11.53
CA GLY A 440 10.13 14.87 -11.26
C GLY A 440 11.03 16.02 -11.74
N ASN A 441 10.46 17.22 -11.77
CA ASN A 441 11.22 18.47 -11.95
C ASN A 441 12.12 18.78 -10.73
N ALA A 442 12.91 19.86 -10.76
CA ALA A 442 13.88 20.17 -9.70
C ALA A 442 13.26 20.23 -8.28
N TRP A 443 12.08 20.84 -8.12
CA TRP A 443 11.37 20.90 -6.85
C TRP A 443 10.90 19.52 -6.40
N GLN A 444 10.23 18.79 -7.30
CA GLN A 444 9.74 17.43 -7.02
C GLN A 444 10.88 16.48 -6.68
N ARG A 445 12.02 16.60 -7.37
CA ARG A 445 13.23 15.84 -7.08
C ARG A 445 13.71 16.08 -5.66
N ILE A 446 13.82 17.33 -5.23
CA ILE A 446 14.22 17.66 -3.85
C ILE A 446 13.19 17.11 -2.85
N PHE A 447 11.90 17.29 -3.12
CA PHE A 447 10.83 16.80 -2.26
C PHE A 447 10.86 15.28 -2.08
N TYR A 448 10.97 14.51 -3.17
CA TYR A 448 10.99 13.05 -3.10
C TYR A 448 12.33 12.50 -2.57
N LEU A 449 13.46 13.21 -2.78
CA LEU A 449 14.70 12.90 -2.09
C LEU A 449 14.60 13.16 -0.58
N ALA A 450 13.91 14.22 -0.15
CA ALA A 450 13.64 14.47 1.27
C ALA A 450 12.73 13.38 1.86
N CYS A 451 11.73 12.91 1.12
CA CYS A 451 10.91 11.75 1.50
C CYS A 451 11.78 10.48 1.67
N ALA A 452 12.61 10.16 0.67
CA ALA A 452 13.53 9.02 0.74
C ALA A 452 14.53 9.16 1.91
N GLY A 453 15.03 10.37 2.18
CA GLY A 453 15.90 10.67 3.31
C GLY A 453 15.21 10.47 4.66
N MET A 454 13.96 10.91 4.80
CA MET A 454 13.14 10.67 6.00
C MET A 454 12.89 9.17 6.23
N MET A 455 12.57 8.43 5.16
CA MET A 455 12.43 6.97 5.21
C MET A 455 13.75 6.28 5.59
N GLY A 456 14.87 6.70 4.99
CA GLY A 456 16.19 6.19 5.33
C GLY A 456 16.59 6.48 6.79
N ALA A 457 16.30 7.68 7.31
CA ALA A 457 16.55 8.01 8.71
C ALA A 457 15.70 7.16 9.66
N SER A 458 14.41 7.00 9.38
CA SER A 458 13.50 6.15 10.17
C SER A 458 13.95 4.69 10.14
N MET A 459 14.41 4.20 8.99
CA MET A 459 15.02 2.87 8.84
C MET A 459 16.25 2.72 9.75
N LEU A 460 17.16 3.67 9.73
CA LEU A 460 18.34 3.65 10.60
C LEU A 460 17.92 3.60 12.07
N PHE A 461 16.98 4.43 12.50
CA PHE A 461 16.54 4.43 13.90
C PHE A 461 15.66 3.24 14.31
N SER A 462 15.21 2.42 13.36
CA SER A 462 14.52 1.15 13.68
C SER A 462 15.47 0.10 14.25
N PHE A 463 16.78 0.23 13.97
CA PHE A 463 17.83 -0.77 14.28
C PHE A 463 17.52 -2.20 13.80
N SER A 464 16.63 -2.35 12.81
CA SER A 464 16.32 -3.63 12.17
C SER A 464 17.41 -4.03 11.18
N ARG A 465 18.25 -4.97 11.60
CA ARG A 465 19.41 -5.46 10.81
C ARG A 465 18.99 -5.99 9.44
N GLY A 466 17.94 -6.81 9.42
CA GLY A 466 17.39 -7.40 8.20
C GLY A 466 16.92 -6.33 7.23
N ALA A 467 16.26 -5.30 7.74
CA ALA A 467 15.78 -4.19 6.93
C ALA A 467 16.91 -3.29 6.42
N TRP A 468 17.99 -3.07 7.20
CA TRP A 468 19.17 -2.35 6.74
C TRP A 468 19.86 -3.07 5.56
N LEU A 469 20.06 -4.38 5.69
CA LEU A 469 20.66 -5.20 4.64
C LEU A 469 19.78 -5.26 3.39
N ALA A 470 18.47 -5.43 3.58
CA ALA A 470 17.51 -5.40 2.48
C ALA A 470 17.51 -4.03 1.78
N LEU A 471 17.52 -2.92 2.51
CA LEU A 471 17.58 -1.57 1.92
C LEU A 471 18.88 -1.36 1.14
N ALA A 472 20.03 -1.81 1.67
CA ALA A 472 21.30 -1.74 0.96
C ALA A 472 21.25 -2.53 -0.36
N ALA A 473 20.72 -3.76 -0.34
CA ALA A 473 20.53 -4.57 -1.54
C ALA A 473 19.58 -3.90 -2.56
N VAL A 474 18.51 -3.27 -2.09
CA VAL A 474 17.57 -2.49 -2.91
C VAL A 474 18.22 -1.28 -3.55
N ILE A 475 19.05 -0.53 -2.82
CA ILE A 475 19.78 0.63 -3.35
C ILE A 475 20.82 0.18 -4.39
N ILE A 476 21.51 -0.94 -4.15
CA ILE A 476 22.43 -1.53 -5.13
C ILE A 476 21.67 -1.91 -6.41
N LEU A 477 20.56 -2.64 -6.28
CA LEU A 477 19.76 -3.06 -7.44
C LEU A 477 19.21 -1.85 -8.22
N PHE A 478 18.69 -0.83 -7.51
CA PHE A 478 18.24 0.41 -8.13
C PHE A 478 19.40 1.11 -8.84
N GLY A 479 20.59 1.16 -8.23
CA GLY A 479 21.77 1.75 -8.83
C GLY A 479 22.25 1.01 -10.08
N VAL A 480 22.15 -0.33 -10.11
CA VAL A 480 22.47 -1.13 -11.30
C VAL A 480 21.47 -0.88 -12.43
N LEU A 481 20.17 -0.77 -12.12
CA LEU A 481 19.10 -0.63 -13.11
C LEU A 481 18.88 0.81 -13.61
N GLN A 482 19.24 1.82 -12.80
CA GLN A 482 18.92 3.21 -13.06
C GLN A 482 20.14 4.16 -12.98
N ASP A 483 20.85 4.21 -11.85
CA ASP A 483 21.97 5.16 -11.64
C ASP A 483 23.06 4.60 -10.71
N ARG A 484 24.20 4.21 -11.29
CA ARG A 484 25.31 3.56 -10.58
C ARG A 484 25.96 4.44 -9.51
N ARG A 485 25.77 5.77 -9.58
CA ARG A 485 26.30 6.70 -8.57
C ARG A 485 25.70 6.45 -7.18
N LEU A 486 24.47 5.91 -7.12
CA LEU A 486 23.84 5.54 -5.85
C LEU A 486 24.62 4.45 -5.09
N ILE A 487 25.33 3.58 -5.79
CA ILE A 487 26.18 2.55 -5.17
C ILE A 487 27.37 3.20 -4.46
N ALA A 488 28.02 4.17 -5.12
CA ALA A 488 29.11 4.93 -4.51
C ALA A 488 28.63 5.73 -3.29
N LEU A 489 27.46 6.39 -3.39
CA LEU A 489 26.86 7.11 -2.26
C LEU A 489 26.51 6.18 -1.09
N LEU A 490 26.04 4.96 -1.37
CA LEU A 490 25.79 3.95 -0.34
C LEU A 490 27.09 3.57 0.38
N ILE A 491 28.17 3.28 -0.37
CA ILE A 491 29.48 2.93 0.22
C ILE A 491 30.01 4.07 1.10
N ILE A 492 29.94 5.30 0.60
CA ILE A 492 30.31 6.50 1.37
C ILE A 492 29.46 6.59 2.65
N GLY A 493 28.14 6.38 2.54
CA GLY A 493 27.23 6.37 3.68
C GLY A 493 27.60 5.31 4.72
N VAL A 494 27.89 4.07 4.30
CA VAL A 494 28.30 2.98 5.21
C VAL A 494 29.58 3.31 5.98
N ILE A 495 30.52 4.05 5.37
CA ILE A 495 31.77 4.46 6.02
C ILE A 495 31.55 5.67 6.95
N LEU A 496 30.79 6.68 6.51
CA LEU A 496 30.63 7.94 7.23
C LEU A 496 29.58 7.89 8.34
N LEU A 497 28.51 7.10 8.19
CA LEU A 497 27.41 7.05 9.16
C LEU A 497 27.86 6.58 10.56
N PRO A 498 28.70 5.54 10.72
CA PRO A 498 29.20 5.15 12.05
C PRO A 498 30.07 6.25 12.67
N ILE A 499 30.86 6.97 11.86
CA ILE A 499 31.69 8.09 12.33
C ILE A 499 30.80 9.25 12.82
N ALA A 500 29.69 9.50 12.13
CA ALA A 500 28.78 10.60 12.44
C ALA A 500 27.78 10.29 13.57
N SER A 501 27.53 9.01 13.88
CA SER A 501 26.51 8.59 14.85
C SER A 501 27.06 7.51 15.78
N PRO A 502 27.37 7.87 17.05
CA PRO A 502 27.86 6.92 18.05
C PRO A 502 26.91 5.74 18.25
N SER A 503 25.60 5.95 18.28
CA SER A 503 24.62 4.86 18.43
C SER A 503 24.65 3.84 17.28
N VAL A 504 24.94 4.29 16.05
CA VAL A 504 25.11 3.40 14.90
C VAL A 504 26.45 2.67 15.00
N ALA A 505 27.52 3.35 15.41
CA ALA A 505 28.83 2.73 15.63
C ALA A 505 28.78 1.67 16.73
N ASP A 506 28.15 1.97 17.87
CA ASP A 506 27.97 1.06 19.00
C ASP A 506 27.19 -0.17 18.56
N ARG A 507 26.11 0.02 17.79
CA ARG A 507 25.33 -1.08 17.23
C ARG A 507 26.16 -1.94 16.30
N ILE A 508 26.87 -1.36 15.32
CA ILE A 508 27.71 -2.13 14.38
C ILE A 508 28.80 -2.89 15.15
N SER A 509 29.45 -2.26 16.12
CA SER A 509 30.49 -2.87 16.95
C SER A 509 29.92 -4.04 17.77
N TYR A 510 28.73 -3.88 18.33
CA TYR A 510 28.01 -4.96 19.01
C TYR A 510 27.71 -6.12 18.05
N LEU A 511 27.23 -5.86 16.83
CA LEU A 511 26.95 -6.91 15.84
C LEU A 511 28.17 -7.70 15.40
N LEU A 512 29.37 -7.11 15.51
CA LEU A 512 30.65 -7.77 15.21
C LEU A 512 31.28 -8.41 16.46
N SER A 513 30.67 -8.25 17.64
CA SER A 513 31.24 -8.75 18.89
C SER A 513 31.07 -10.27 19.03
N PRO A 514 32.03 -10.97 19.68
CA PRO A 514 31.88 -12.38 20.02
C PRO A 514 30.68 -12.64 20.93
N GLU A 515 30.36 -11.71 21.83
CA GLU A 515 29.20 -11.79 22.73
C GLU A 515 27.90 -11.86 21.92
N TYR A 516 27.77 -11.04 20.87
CA TYR A 516 26.62 -11.09 19.98
C TYR A 516 26.55 -12.38 19.15
N LEU A 517 27.68 -12.93 18.69
CA LEU A 517 27.68 -14.20 17.97
C LEU A 517 27.26 -15.35 18.89
N HIS A 518 27.74 -15.34 20.14
CA HIS A 518 27.37 -16.32 21.15
C HIS A 518 25.90 -16.16 21.55
N LYS A 519 25.44 -14.94 21.84
CA LYS A 519 24.03 -14.64 22.10
C LYS A 519 23.15 -14.92 20.90
N SER A 520 23.52 -14.64 19.66
CA SER A 520 22.67 -15.00 18.50
C SER A 520 22.59 -16.51 18.29
N ALA A 521 23.61 -17.25 18.73
CA ALA A 521 23.63 -18.71 18.73
C ALA A 521 22.89 -19.33 19.93
N GLN A 522 22.79 -18.62 21.06
CA GLN A 522 22.12 -19.07 22.28
C GLN A 522 20.70 -18.50 22.48
N ASP A 523 20.48 -17.22 22.16
CA ASP A 523 19.19 -16.52 22.08
C ASP A 523 18.50 -16.84 20.75
N GLY A 524 17.90 -18.02 20.70
CA GLY A 524 16.60 -18.28 20.08
C GLY A 524 16.46 -18.25 18.56
N ARG A 525 17.20 -17.46 17.77
CA ARG A 525 16.96 -17.37 16.31
C ARG A 525 17.43 -18.60 15.54
N LEU A 526 18.67 -19.04 15.80
CA LEU A 526 19.16 -20.29 15.21
C LEU A 526 18.37 -21.48 15.76
N GLU A 527 18.08 -21.50 17.07
CA GLU A 527 17.20 -22.51 17.67
C GLU A 527 15.80 -22.56 17.04
N ARG A 528 15.15 -21.41 16.78
CA ARG A 528 13.86 -21.33 16.07
C ARG A 528 13.94 -21.88 14.65
N TRP A 529 15.07 -21.70 13.97
CA TRP A 529 15.29 -22.22 12.63
C TRP A 529 15.57 -23.72 12.65
N ASP A 530 16.36 -24.20 13.60
CA ASP A 530 16.61 -25.63 13.82
C ASP A 530 15.31 -26.35 14.15
N LEU A 531 14.48 -25.80 15.04
CA LEU A 531 13.13 -26.30 15.32
C LEU A 531 12.24 -26.30 14.06
N ALA A 532 12.35 -25.29 13.19
CA ALA A 532 11.61 -25.28 11.93
C ALA A 532 12.06 -26.41 11.01
N LEU A 533 13.37 -26.67 10.94
CA LEU A 533 13.96 -27.78 10.18
C LEU A 533 13.54 -29.14 10.73
N GLU A 534 13.52 -29.32 12.06
CA GLU A 534 12.99 -30.55 12.68
C GLU A 534 11.53 -30.81 12.27
N LYS A 535 10.70 -29.77 12.17
CA LYS A 535 9.32 -29.89 11.68
C LYS A 535 9.26 -30.29 10.21
N VAL A 536 10.16 -29.75 9.39
CA VAL A 536 10.31 -30.18 7.98
C VAL A 536 10.75 -31.64 7.92
N GLU A 537 11.71 -32.08 8.74
CA GLU A 537 12.18 -33.46 8.75
C GLU A 537 11.09 -34.46 9.16
N GLN A 538 10.20 -34.08 10.09
CA GLN A 538 9.06 -34.87 10.50
C GLN A 538 8.03 -35.08 9.38
N SER A 539 7.84 -34.08 8.51
CA SER A 539 6.91 -34.15 7.38
C SER A 539 7.46 -33.38 6.16
N PRO A 540 8.41 -33.97 5.40
CA PRO A 540 9.16 -33.22 4.39
C PRO A 540 8.34 -32.72 3.21
N LEU A 541 7.31 -33.47 2.80
CA LEU A 541 6.57 -33.13 1.59
C LEU A 541 5.44 -32.13 1.84
N ILE A 542 4.67 -32.32 2.92
CA ILE A 542 3.43 -31.58 3.18
C ILE A 542 3.48 -30.74 4.45
N GLY A 543 4.53 -30.86 5.26
CA GLY A 543 4.70 -30.11 6.51
C GLY A 543 3.78 -30.59 7.63
N VAL A 544 3.80 -29.86 8.74
CA VAL A 544 3.01 -30.20 9.94
C VAL A 544 1.57 -29.68 9.89
N GLY A 545 1.21 -28.91 8.87
CA GLY A 545 -0.12 -28.35 8.62
C GLY A 545 -0.19 -26.83 8.78
N LEU A 546 -1.11 -26.21 8.04
CA LEU A 546 -1.31 -24.76 8.01
C LEU A 546 -1.70 -24.20 9.40
N GLY A 547 -1.08 -23.08 9.79
CA GLY A 547 -1.39 -22.38 11.03
C GLY A 547 -0.91 -23.07 12.31
N ARG A 548 -0.06 -24.10 12.19
CA ARG A 548 0.41 -24.91 13.34
C ARG A 548 1.82 -24.56 13.79
N TYR A 549 2.56 -23.74 13.04
CA TYR A 549 3.94 -23.41 13.39
C TYR A 549 4.36 -22.00 12.95
N GLY A 550 5.24 -21.37 13.74
CA GLY A 550 6.12 -20.31 13.27
C GLY A 550 5.50 -18.94 13.00
N GLY A 551 4.17 -18.78 13.01
CA GLY A 551 3.50 -17.54 12.60
C GLY A 551 2.34 -17.09 13.49
N ALA A 552 1.64 -16.05 13.03
CA ALA A 552 0.54 -15.38 13.75
C ALA A 552 -0.61 -16.34 14.05
N ALA A 553 -0.97 -17.19 13.08
CA ALA A 553 -2.04 -18.17 13.24
C ALA A 553 -1.72 -19.21 14.33
N ALA A 554 -0.47 -19.66 14.41
CA ALA A 554 -0.03 -20.59 15.44
C ALA A 554 -0.07 -19.94 16.82
N GLU A 555 0.48 -18.73 16.96
CA GLU A 555 0.47 -17.98 18.23
C GLU A 555 -0.95 -17.66 18.71
N HIS A 556 -1.86 -17.31 17.79
CA HIS A 556 -3.28 -17.08 18.11
C HIS A 556 -3.95 -18.35 18.67
N ASN A 557 -3.55 -19.52 18.17
CA ASN A 557 -4.13 -20.81 18.53
C ASN A 557 -3.25 -21.63 19.50
N LYS A 558 -2.30 -21.00 20.20
CA LYS A 558 -1.30 -21.69 21.03
C LYS A 558 -1.89 -22.62 22.09
N ASP A 559 -3.03 -22.24 22.69
CA ASP A 559 -3.70 -23.03 23.73
C ASP A 559 -4.33 -24.32 23.17
N LEU A 560 -4.51 -24.38 21.85
CA LEU A 560 -5.05 -25.53 21.13
C LEU A 560 -3.95 -26.42 20.54
N LEU A 561 -2.69 -25.99 20.60
CA LEU A 561 -1.54 -26.71 20.05
C LEU A 561 -0.82 -27.48 21.16
N PRO A 562 -0.42 -28.74 20.92
CA PRO A 562 0.24 -29.57 21.94
C PRO A 562 1.71 -29.18 22.18
N HIS A 563 2.17 -28.06 21.62
CA HIS A 563 3.57 -27.64 21.59
C HIS A 563 3.66 -26.14 21.81
N ARG A 564 4.79 -25.67 22.35
CA ARG A 564 5.05 -24.24 22.46
C ARG A 564 5.15 -23.61 21.07
N THR A 565 4.42 -22.53 20.87
CA THR A 565 4.51 -21.71 19.65
C THR A 565 5.68 -20.75 19.78
N LEU A 566 6.58 -20.79 18.80
CA LEU A 566 7.68 -19.85 18.67
C LEU A 566 7.57 -19.19 17.30
N TYR A 567 7.56 -17.86 17.28
CA TYR A 567 7.63 -17.11 16.03
C TYR A 567 8.95 -17.44 15.34
N THR A 568 8.89 -17.85 14.08
CA THR A 568 10.09 -18.11 13.27
C THR A 568 10.51 -16.80 12.64
N ASP A 569 11.70 -16.29 12.91
CA ASP A 569 12.16 -15.04 12.27
C ASP A 569 12.63 -15.31 10.82
N ASN A 570 11.81 -16.01 10.01
CA ASN A 570 12.07 -16.40 8.60
C ASN A 570 10.82 -17.02 7.96
N TYR A 571 10.23 -16.34 6.96
CA TYR A 571 8.96 -16.75 6.36
C TYR A 571 9.11 -17.99 5.49
N TYR A 572 10.28 -18.22 4.90
CA TYR A 572 10.56 -19.42 4.11
C TYR A 572 10.62 -20.66 5.00
N MET A 573 11.30 -20.57 6.14
CA MET A 573 11.37 -21.67 7.10
C MET A 573 10.02 -21.97 7.72
N LYS A 574 9.25 -20.92 8.06
CA LYS A 574 7.85 -21.06 8.50
C LYS A 574 7.01 -21.78 7.45
N THR A 575 7.07 -21.32 6.20
CA THR A 575 6.33 -21.93 5.07
C THR A 575 6.74 -23.39 4.90
N ALA A 576 8.03 -23.70 4.95
CA ALA A 576 8.53 -25.07 4.84
C ALA A 576 8.03 -25.96 5.98
N ALA A 577 8.07 -25.49 7.22
CA ALA A 577 7.58 -26.25 8.37
C ALA A 577 6.08 -26.54 8.26
N GLU A 578 5.26 -25.56 7.87
CA GLU A 578 3.80 -25.74 7.78
C GLU A 578 3.34 -26.54 6.55
N THR A 579 4.02 -26.38 5.41
CA THR A 579 3.54 -26.88 4.10
C THR A 579 4.52 -27.82 3.38
N GLY A 580 5.64 -28.13 4.01
CA GLY A 580 6.71 -28.96 3.48
C GLY A 580 7.47 -28.29 2.32
N LEU A 581 8.33 -29.07 1.69
CA LEU A 581 9.09 -28.66 0.52
C LEU A 581 8.17 -28.32 -0.66
N LEU A 582 6.99 -28.96 -0.76
CA LEU A 582 6.04 -28.68 -1.84
C LEU A 582 5.53 -27.24 -1.78
N GLY A 583 5.08 -26.78 -0.61
CA GLY A 583 4.63 -25.41 -0.43
C GLY A 583 5.78 -24.40 -0.46
N LEU A 584 6.95 -24.74 0.10
CA LEU A 584 8.15 -23.90 0.01
C LEU A 584 8.55 -23.64 -1.46
N PHE A 585 8.67 -24.69 -2.29
CA PHE A 585 9.07 -24.52 -3.68
C PHE A 585 8.01 -23.78 -4.49
N ALA A 586 6.72 -23.99 -4.22
CA ALA A 586 5.66 -23.21 -4.83
C ALA A 586 5.73 -21.72 -4.44
N PHE A 587 6.04 -21.42 -3.17
CA PHE A 587 6.22 -20.05 -2.70
C PHE A 587 7.45 -19.39 -3.34
N ILE A 588 8.59 -20.08 -3.40
CA ILE A 588 9.79 -19.58 -4.10
C ILE A 588 9.49 -19.34 -5.58
N ALA A 589 8.79 -20.28 -6.25
CA ALA A 589 8.39 -20.11 -7.65
C ALA A 589 7.47 -18.89 -7.85
N LEU A 590 6.55 -18.63 -6.91
CA LEU A 590 5.71 -17.44 -6.89
C LEU A 590 6.54 -16.17 -6.75
N MET A 591 7.46 -16.11 -5.78
CA MET A 591 8.34 -14.94 -5.58
C MET A 591 9.21 -14.69 -6.80
N VAL A 592 9.81 -15.73 -7.39
CA VAL A 592 10.59 -15.62 -8.63
C VAL A 592 9.72 -15.12 -9.79
N ALA A 593 8.49 -15.61 -9.95
CA ALA A 593 7.58 -15.15 -10.99
C ALA A 593 7.16 -13.68 -10.80
N ALA A 594 6.89 -13.26 -9.56
CA ALA A 594 6.57 -11.88 -9.23
C ALA A 594 7.76 -10.95 -9.52
N LEU A 595 8.97 -11.30 -9.08
CA LEU A 595 10.19 -10.52 -9.31
C LEU A 595 10.59 -10.49 -10.79
N ARG A 596 10.46 -11.61 -11.51
CA ARG A 596 10.68 -11.66 -12.96
C ARG A 596 9.73 -10.75 -13.73
N THR A 597 8.47 -10.71 -13.30
CA THR A 597 7.49 -9.80 -13.90
C THR A 597 7.83 -8.35 -13.57
N ALA A 598 8.21 -8.07 -12.32
CA ALA A 598 8.53 -6.71 -11.89
C ALA A 598 9.79 -6.14 -12.54
N ILE A 599 10.88 -6.90 -12.53
CA ILE A 599 12.15 -6.50 -13.17
C ILE A 599 11.98 -6.38 -14.69
N GLY A 600 11.29 -7.34 -15.32
CA GLY A 600 11.00 -7.27 -16.75
C GLY A 600 10.19 -6.02 -17.10
N ALA A 601 9.16 -5.69 -16.29
CA ALA A 601 8.35 -4.49 -16.46
C ALA A 601 9.17 -3.19 -16.27
N ALA A 602 10.09 -3.16 -15.31
CA ALA A 602 10.99 -2.03 -15.10
C ALA A 602 11.96 -1.82 -16.27
N VAL A 603 12.56 -2.91 -16.78
CA VAL A 603 13.53 -2.85 -17.89
C VAL A 603 12.86 -2.42 -19.20
N HIS A 604 11.63 -2.87 -19.46
CA HIS A 604 10.87 -2.58 -20.68
C HIS A 604 9.95 -1.36 -20.57
N ALA A 605 9.90 -0.69 -19.42
CA ALA A 605 9.10 0.51 -19.25
C ALA A 605 9.62 1.66 -20.13
N PRO A 606 8.72 2.51 -20.66
CA PRO A 606 9.10 3.75 -21.35
C PRO A 606 10.02 4.61 -20.49
N SER A 607 10.92 5.38 -21.12
CA SER A 607 11.93 6.21 -20.42
C SER A 607 11.33 7.12 -19.35
N SER A 608 10.15 7.70 -19.59
CA SER A 608 9.41 8.56 -18.64
C SER A 608 8.94 7.84 -17.37
N ARG A 609 8.74 6.52 -17.43
CA ARG A 609 8.19 5.71 -16.32
C ARG A 609 9.18 4.70 -15.76
N ARG A 610 10.30 4.47 -16.45
CA ARG A 610 11.33 3.49 -16.09
C ARG A 610 11.83 3.65 -14.66
N ALA A 611 12.17 4.87 -14.24
CA ALA A 611 12.68 5.09 -12.88
C ALA A 611 11.66 4.71 -11.80
N LEU A 612 10.37 5.03 -12.00
CA LEU A 612 9.31 4.65 -11.07
C LEU A 612 9.09 3.13 -11.05
N ALA A 613 9.07 2.51 -12.23
CA ALA A 613 8.93 1.06 -12.38
C ALA A 613 10.10 0.31 -11.71
N THR A 614 11.34 0.79 -11.89
CA THR A 614 12.53 0.30 -11.19
C THR A 614 12.38 0.46 -9.68
N GLY A 615 11.87 1.60 -9.21
CA GLY A 615 11.61 1.84 -7.79
C GLY A 615 10.70 0.78 -7.17
N VAL A 616 9.56 0.49 -7.82
CA VAL A 616 8.62 -0.55 -7.38
C VAL A 616 9.26 -1.93 -7.43
N ALA A 617 9.94 -2.29 -8.54
CA ALA A 617 10.58 -3.59 -8.69
C ALA A 617 11.66 -3.85 -7.62
N CYS A 618 12.49 -2.84 -7.32
CA CYS A 618 13.48 -2.92 -6.26
C CYS A 618 12.83 -3.04 -4.88
N GLY A 619 11.75 -2.30 -4.62
CA GLY A 619 11.01 -2.43 -3.35
C GLY A 619 10.45 -3.82 -3.12
N LEU A 620 9.84 -4.43 -4.15
CA LEU A 620 9.36 -5.82 -4.10
C LEU A 620 10.51 -6.80 -3.85
N PHE A 621 11.64 -6.64 -4.54
CA PHE A 621 12.84 -7.44 -4.31
C PHE A 621 13.33 -7.36 -2.86
N GLY A 622 13.37 -6.16 -2.29
CA GLY A 622 13.77 -5.96 -0.90
C GLY A 622 12.87 -6.67 0.10
N VAL A 623 11.55 -6.65 -0.10
CA VAL A 623 10.60 -7.37 0.77
C VAL A 623 10.78 -8.90 0.67
N VAL A 624 11.03 -9.43 -0.53
CA VAL A 624 11.32 -10.86 -0.74
C VAL A 624 12.60 -11.26 0.00
N LEU A 625 13.64 -10.43 -0.04
CA LEU A 625 14.88 -10.66 0.72
C LEU A 625 14.65 -10.55 2.23
N HIS A 626 13.89 -9.55 2.67
CA HIS A 626 13.67 -9.33 4.10
C HIS A 626 12.90 -10.49 4.75
N ASN A 627 11.99 -11.14 4.01
CA ASN A 627 11.31 -12.35 4.47
C ASN A 627 12.26 -13.54 4.78
N ALA A 628 13.52 -13.50 4.33
CA ALA A 628 14.51 -14.55 4.65
C ALA A 628 15.07 -14.44 6.07
N VAL A 629 14.83 -13.31 6.74
CA VAL A 629 15.35 -13.03 8.10
C VAL A 629 14.28 -12.46 9.04
N GLU A 630 13.02 -12.48 8.58
CA GLU A 630 11.85 -11.99 9.31
C GLU A 630 10.54 -12.55 8.73
N ASN A 631 9.48 -12.63 9.54
CA ASN A 631 8.14 -13.10 9.15
C ASN A 631 7.19 -11.98 8.70
N VAL A 632 7.65 -11.07 7.83
CA VAL A 632 6.86 -9.87 7.50
C VAL A 632 5.57 -10.17 6.74
N PHE A 633 5.47 -11.31 6.05
CA PHE A 633 4.25 -11.77 5.38
C PHE A 633 3.21 -12.41 6.32
N GLU A 634 3.48 -12.52 7.62
CA GLU A 634 2.45 -12.80 8.63
C GLU A 634 1.63 -11.54 8.98
N VAL A 635 2.06 -10.36 8.52
CA VAL A 635 1.40 -9.09 8.80
C VAL A 635 0.55 -8.66 7.60
N PRO A 636 -0.80 -8.59 7.76
CA PRO A 636 -1.74 -8.17 6.72
C PRO A 636 -1.33 -6.96 5.88
N LEU A 637 -0.90 -5.89 6.56
CA LEU A 637 -0.45 -4.65 5.95
C LEU A 637 0.68 -4.88 4.93
N MET A 638 1.64 -5.74 5.24
CA MET A 638 2.79 -6.00 4.36
C MET A 638 2.40 -6.81 3.14
N VAL A 639 1.57 -7.85 3.32
CA VAL A 639 1.09 -8.68 2.21
C VAL A 639 0.22 -7.85 1.26
N ALA A 640 -0.72 -7.08 1.81
CA ALA A 640 -1.55 -6.13 1.05
C ALA A 640 -0.69 -5.11 0.27
N SER A 641 0.29 -4.48 0.93
CA SER A 641 1.16 -3.47 0.32
C SER A 641 2.03 -4.05 -0.79
N PHE A 642 2.60 -5.24 -0.57
CA PHE A 642 3.43 -5.94 -1.54
C PHE A 642 2.63 -6.26 -2.81
N TRP A 643 1.46 -6.89 -2.66
CA TRP A 643 0.62 -7.29 -3.79
C TRP A 643 -0.05 -6.10 -4.49
N LEU A 644 -0.39 -5.03 -3.75
CA LEU A 644 -0.81 -3.76 -4.35
C LEU A 644 0.31 -3.21 -5.25
N CYS A 645 1.53 -3.05 -4.72
CA CYS A 645 2.66 -2.54 -5.51
C CYS A 645 2.96 -3.42 -6.74
N ALA A 646 2.92 -4.74 -6.58
CA ALA A 646 3.09 -5.68 -7.69
C ALA A 646 2.04 -5.48 -8.80
N SER A 647 0.77 -5.21 -8.44
CA SER A 647 -0.29 -4.92 -9.41
C SER A 647 -0.14 -3.56 -10.09
N LEU A 648 0.28 -2.53 -9.34
CA LEU A 648 0.40 -1.15 -9.83
C LEU A 648 1.50 -1.01 -10.88
N LEU A 649 2.58 -1.78 -10.74
CA LEU A 649 3.71 -1.78 -11.68
C LEU A 649 3.28 -2.12 -13.11
N TRP A 650 2.36 -3.07 -13.26
CA TRP A 650 1.80 -3.43 -14.56
C TRP A 650 0.87 -2.37 -15.11
N GLY A 651 0.08 -1.73 -14.24
CA GLY A 651 -0.75 -0.59 -14.59
C GLY A 651 0.05 0.57 -15.19
N CYS A 652 1.36 0.67 -14.92
CA CYS A 652 2.24 1.69 -15.50
C CYS A 652 2.61 1.47 -16.98
N GLN A 653 2.35 0.29 -17.56
CA GLN A 653 2.55 0.02 -18.99
C GLN A 653 1.33 0.50 -19.79
N GLU A 654 1.55 1.00 -21.02
CA GLU A 654 0.42 1.35 -21.89
C GLU A 654 -0.38 0.09 -22.21
N ALA A 655 -1.71 0.18 -22.06
CA ALA A 655 -2.59 -0.89 -22.48
C ALA A 655 -2.50 -1.01 -24.00
N THR A 656 -2.00 -2.15 -24.48
CA THR A 656 -2.16 -2.55 -25.88
C THR A 656 -3.60 -2.90 -26.20
#